data_AF-A0A7V3DI25-F1
#
_entry.id   AF-A0A7V3DI25-F1
#
_cell.length_a   1.000
_cell.length_b   1.000
_cell.length_c   1.000
_cell.angle_alpha   90.00
_cell.angle_beta   90.00
_cell.angle_gamma   90.00
#
_symmetry.space_group_name_H-M   'P 1'
#
loop_
_entity.id
_entity.type
_entity.pdbx_description
1 polymer ?
#
loop_
_entity_poly.entity_id
_entity_poly.type
_entity_poly.pdbx_seq_one_letter_code
_entity_poly.pdbx_strand_id
1 'polypeptide(L)'
;MAGWVSLMVGCMVNCVAVLPEPPLWGRTGVTLYVSKLGDNSDGTSWARAFTTIQAALAAVPDDKGGHRVIVRPDIYMEPNLYTAFKGAEGAYNLFVGDVDGRYGSGKTGHVIIDSGDPEKGFKSYDWWGTLRSYKKGWSKEHTEESFSAKCWDRWVLRNLYVTGGDGGLMWDLVDDLEPFTIVVEDCISLGRAFGGGVGNCLSRTEEPIVFRRCHLAALDWWGDTAAAYVRVENEAMLDRPDVYFEDCTMVSPQCALKGGNYGFHTFTRAKVTRCKLIVLNFSQPAGTPSDGIVTSMQNGKYFHVDFEDCTLMGYKVFGVKVDKDSVGDIPYTTKGDVRAYVQFQQDLPKGFHRLNAWPADIFTSIAPPSPPASPIAIKKEDAIVMRDMCEVTPVIWKDRLCMFECVRPGAGGTRKDYYLLLRDVETGKEMARFAEGYGLANAFVHGDTFYACASRWGDDNSWNDVTIFKSKDLETWESTVAIRQEKESLFNSSICAGPDGFVMVYESNDPTYPAFTIKLAQSKDMETWTKLPGATFGTNRYTACPSIRYANGYYYVLYTEHRTPLWRFETYLTRSKDLKTWEFSAANPVLAPEGVEEGINNSDPETIEYNGKTFLYYAVGDQQTWMNIKRAVYPGTLAQFFESYYATPGIVDKGTAFAAQQPPAESPDDARDRRTAWFRDAKFGMFVHWGTYAVRAKNEKGVCATWSMNDDQVPVSEYAQYAERFQPAKFDANQWMGIAKSAGMRYLIFTSKHHEGYSMFDTALSTYSAGKGKPGRDFVRELVAAARASDMRIGFYYSMLDWHHPDYAANFPKYVDEFLFGQVRELCTNYGPIDCLWFDGEWDHPIAEWKSESLIAEIRALQPNALINDRVGKDERGRNRLVDFYTREQPVEIDKAAEFEGRTAIPWEACMTIGESWGYKEGDAPLKSAAELIRRLVDIVSRGGNLLLNVGPDADGEIPAPIVERLKAIGAWLKANGESIYGTTASPFAILPAGKCTAKDNRLYVHLETHPGGPLALPGLQNAIRRAWFLKTGEPLRFDNAGKQVYLPETLCDDAVTTVAIELDGLPTVK
;
A
#
# COMPACT_ATOMS: atom_id res chain seq x y z
N MET A 1 -69.22 -18.02 -3.91
CA MET A 1 -69.43 -16.56 -4.06
C MET A 1 -68.93 -15.94 -2.77
N ALA A 2 -67.65 -15.59 -2.65
CA ALA A 2 -66.94 -14.52 -3.35
C ALA A 2 -67.46 -13.13 -2.92
N GLY A 3 -66.60 -12.39 -2.24
CA GLY A 3 -66.72 -10.94 -2.12
C GLY A 3 -66.61 -10.42 -0.69
N TRP A 4 -65.55 -9.63 -0.47
CA TRP A 4 -65.49 -8.53 0.49
C TRP A 4 -65.22 -8.84 1.96
N VAL A 5 -63.95 -9.09 2.31
CA VAL A 5 -63.22 -8.35 3.36
C VAL A 5 -61.71 -8.47 3.07
N SER A 6 -61.11 -7.49 2.40
CA SER A 6 -59.67 -7.19 2.53
C SER A 6 -59.41 -5.78 2.03
N LEU A 7 -59.46 -4.82 2.94
CA LEU A 7 -59.08 -3.43 2.72
C LEU A 7 -58.58 -2.89 4.05
N MET A 8 -57.30 -3.15 4.35
CA MET A 8 -56.40 -2.28 5.11
C MET A 8 -55.04 -2.97 5.31
N VAL A 9 -53.98 -2.16 5.24
CA VAL A 9 -52.57 -2.46 5.54
C VAL A 9 -51.79 -3.16 4.42
N GLY A 10 -51.51 -2.41 3.36
CA GLY A 10 -50.36 -2.63 2.47
C GLY A 10 -49.44 -1.42 2.54
N CYS A 11 -48.62 -1.32 3.60
CA CYS A 11 -47.49 -0.40 3.60
C CYS A 11 -46.55 -0.81 2.46
N MET A 12 -46.19 0.17 1.63
CA MET A 12 -45.20 0.04 0.56
C MET A 12 -43.86 -0.38 1.15
N VAL A 13 -43.57 -1.68 1.12
CA VAL A 13 -42.20 -2.17 1.09
C VAL A 13 -41.77 -2.04 -0.37
N ASN A 14 -40.93 -1.06 -0.65
CA ASN A 14 -40.17 -0.99 -1.90
C ASN A 14 -39.26 -2.23 -1.97
N CYS A 15 -39.79 -3.36 -2.43
CA CYS A 15 -38.99 -4.39 -3.05
C CYS A 15 -38.49 -3.79 -4.37
N VAL A 16 -37.27 -3.25 -4.35
CA VAL A 16 -36.51 -2.95 -5.56
C VAL A 16 -36.36 -4.27 -6.30
N ALA A 17 -37.19 -4.47 -7.32
CA ALA A 17 -37.04 -5.57 -8.25
C ALA A 17 -35.67 -5.43 -8.91
N VAL A 18 -34.86 -6.48 -8.79
CA VAL A 18 -33.55 -6.61 -9.44
C VAL A 18 -33.77 -6.47 -10.95
N LEU A 19 -33.33 -5.35 -11.53
CA LEU A 19 -33.13 -5.28 -12.96
C LEU A 19 -31.84 -6.06 -13.28
N PRO A 20 -31.86 -7.07 -14.17
CA PRO A 20 -30.63 -7.70 -14.62
C PRO A 20 -29.71 -6.64 -15.25
N GLU A 21 -28.45 -6.57 -14.80
CA GLU A 21 -27.46 -5.70 -15.45
C GLU A 21 -27.36 -6.14 -16.94
N PRO A 22 -27.59 -5.23 -17.91
CA PRO A 22 -27.34 -5.58 -19.30
C PRO A 22 -25.85 -5.95 -19.41
N PRO A 23 -25.47 -6.97 -20.20
CA PRO A 23 -24.08 -7.19 -20.51
C PRO A 23 -23.56 -5.89 -21.11
N LEU A 24 -22.64 -5.22 -20.40
CA LEU A 24 -21.96 -4.00 -20.85
C LEU A 24 -21.02 -4.40 -21.99
N TRP A 25 -21.66 -4.72 -23.11
CA TRP A 25 -21.20 -5.02 -24.46
C TRP A 25 -20.03 -6.04 -24.59
N GLY A 26 -20.32 -7.12 -25.31
CA GLY A 26 -19.34 -7.96 -26.03
C GLY A 26 -18.48 -8.94 -25.23
N ARG A 27 -17.93 -8.55 -24.07
CA ARG A 27 -16.83 -9.30 -23.42
C ARG A 27 -16.82 -9.16 -21.90
N THR A 28 -16.40 -10.23 -21.22
CA THR A 28 -16.04 -10.20 -19.78
C THR A 28 -14.52 -10.29 -19.63
N GLY A 29 -13.91 -9.25 -19.06
CA GLY A 29 -12.49 -9.21 -18.69
C GLY A 29 -12.24 -9.59 -17.23
N VAL A 30 -11.08 -9.20 -16.69
CA VAL A 30 -10.76 -9.41 -15.27
C VAL A 30 -11.61 -8.52 -14.35
N THR A 31 -11.92 -9.03 -13.15
CA THR A 31 -12.50 -8.24 -12.06
C THR A 31 -11.46 -8.06 -10.97
N LEU A 32 -11.19 -6.81 -10.63
CA LEU A 32 -10.22 -6.40 -9.62
C LEU A 32 -10.95 -5.71 -8.47
N TYR A 33 -10.57 -6.04 -7.24
CA TYR A 33 -11.17 -5.50 -6.02
C TYR A 33 -10.22 -4.52 -5.34
N VAL A 34 -10.78 -3.45 -4.77
CA VAL A 34 -10.04 -2.42 -4.02
C VAL A 34 -10.61 -2.31 -2.61
N SER A 35 -9.79 -2.56 -1.60
CA SER A 35 -10.17 -2.51 -0.20
C SER A 35 -8.95 -2.29 0.68
N LYS A 36 -9.03 -1.36 1.64
CA LYS A 36 -7.99 -1.18 2.68
C LYS A 36 -7.83 -2.40 3.60
N LEU A 37 -8.79 -3.33 3.55
CA LEU A 37 -8.74 -4.61 4.27
C LEU A 37 -8.10 -5.73 3.45
N GLY A 38 -7.78 -5.50 2.18
CA GLY A 38 -7.12 -6.47 1.31
C GLY A 38 -5.63 -6.62 1.62
N ASP A 39 -5.02 -7.71 1.16
CA ASP A 39 -3.60 -7.97 1.33
C ASP A 39 -2.68 -7.36 0.26
N ASN A 40 -3.26 -6.61 -0.68
CA ASN A 40 -2.57 -5.91 -1.76
C ASN A 40 -1.78 -6.83 -2.73
N SER A 41 -2.20 -8.08 -2.92
CA SER A 41 -1.50 -9.03 -3.78
C SER A 41 -1.85 -8.93 -5.27
N ASP A 42 -3.05 -9.35 -5.66
CA ASP A 42 -3.44 -9.51 -7.07
C ASP A 42 -4.81 -8.93 -7.44
N GLY A 43 -5.58 -8.46 -6.45
CA GLY A 43 -6.90 -7.88 -6.66
C GLY A 43 -7.99 -8.89 -7.03
N THR A 44 -7.76 -10.21 -7.00
CA THR A 44 -8.71 -11.21 -7.52
C THR A 44 -9.90 -11.51 -6.61
N SER A 45 -9.87 -11.04 -5.36
CA SER A 45 -10.94 -11.19 -4.36
C SER A 45 -10.86 -10.07 -3.32
N TRP A 46 -11.87 -9.90 -2.47
CA TRP A 46 -11.81 -8.94 -1.37
C TRP A 46 -10.65 -9.18 -0.40
N ALA A 47 -10.27 -10.44 -0.16
CA ALA A 47 -9.12 -10.79 0.67
C ALA A 47 -7.79 -10.43 -0.01
N ARG A 48 -7.74 -10.54 -1.35
CA ARG A 48 -6.57 -10.21 -2.18
C ARG A 48 -6.60 -8.80 -2.77
N ALA A 49 -7.56 -7.98 -2.34
CA ALA A 49 -7.84 -6.70 -2.94
C ALA A 49 -6.62 -5.77 -2.86
N PHE A 50 -6.46 -4.94 -3.90
CA PHE A 50 -5.50 -3.84 -3.84
C PHE A 50 -5.91 -2.86 -2.74
N THR A 51 -4.93 -2.27 -2.05
CA THR A 51 -5.20 -1.28 -1.00
C THR A 51 -5.42 0.13 -1.55
N THR A 52 -5.10 0.36 -2.82
CA THR A 52 -5.29 1.63 -3.52
C THR A 52 -6.05 1.44 -4.84
N ILE A 53 -6.80 2.46 -5.25
CA ILE A 53 -7.53 2.50 -6.52
C ILE A 53 -6.55 2.51 -7.68
N GLN A 54 -5.49 3.34 -7.60
CA GLN A 54 -4.51 3.45 -8.69
C GLN A 54 -3.80 2.13 -8.99
N ALA A 55 -3.51 1.30 -7.97
CA ALA A 55 -2.91 -0.02 -8.19
C ALA A 55 -3.84 -0.94 -8.99
N ALA A 56 -5.14 -0.94 -8.69
CA ALA A 56 -6.11 -1.74 -9.44
C ALA A 56 -6.30 -1.24 -10.88
N LEU A 57 -6.36 0.08 -11.10
CA LEU A 57 -6.45 0.65 -12.44
C LEU A 57 -5.21 0.35 -13.30
N ALA A 58 -4.02 0.28 -12.66
CA ALA A 58 -2.78 -0.09 -13.32
C ALA A 58 -2.67 -1.60 -13.63
N ALA A 59 -3.36 -2.44 -12.86
CA ALA A 59 -3.35 -3.89 -13.02
C ALA A 59 -4.33 -4.41 -14.10
N VAL A 60 -5.07 -3.51 -14.78
CA VAL A 60 -5.86 -3.87 -15.97
C VAL A 60 -4.90 -4.40 -17.05
N PRO A 61 -5.12 -5.62 -17.60
CA PRO A 61 -4.08 -6.33 -18.34
C PRO A 61 -4.00 -6.03 -19.84
N ASP A 62 -5.08 -5.51 -20.44
CA ASP A 62 -5.14 -5.24 -21.88
C ASP A 62 -6.20 -4.17 -22.23
N ASP A 63 -6.23 -3.77 -23.50
CA ASP A 63 -7.10 -2.73 -24.08
C ASP A 63 -8.35 -3.29 -24.78
N LYS A 64 -8.67 -4.57 -24.57
CA LYS A 64 -9.78 -5.24 -25.26
C LYS A 64 -11.14 -5.06 -24.56
N GLY A 65 -11.17 -4.33 -23.44
CA GLY A 65 -12.42 -3.97 -22.77
C GLY A 65 -13.04 -5.07 -21.91
N GLY A 66 -14.12 -4.71 -21.20
CA GLY A 66 -14.90 -5.60 -20.34
C GLY A 66 -14.29 -5.84 -18.95
N HIS A 67 -13.22 -5.12 -18.58
CA HIS A 67 -12.58 -5.21 -17.26
C HIS A 67 -13.40 -4.47 -16.20
N ARG A 68 -13.29 -4.90 -14.94
CA ARG A 68 -14.02 -4.33 -13.81
C ARG A 68 -13.07 -3.99 -12.68
N VAL A 69 -13.17 -2.80 -12.12
CA VAL A 69 -12.55 -2.38 -10.87
C VAL A 69 -13.66 -2.04 -9.88
N ILE A 70 -13.75 -2.81 -8.80
CA ILE A 70 -14.81 -2.72 -7.79
C ILE A 70 -14.22 -2.24 -6.47
N VAL A 71 -14.74 -1.14 -5.93
CA VAL A 71 -14.20 -0.48 -4.75
C VAL A 71 -15.13 -0.65 -3.56
N ARG A 72 -14.58 -1.07 -2.41
CA ARG A 72 -15.32 -1.15 -1.14
C ARG A 72 -15.59 0.27 -0.59
N PRO A 73 -16.77 0.54 0.01
CA PRO A 73 -17.03 1.81 0.69
C PRO A 73 -15.99 2.18 1.75
N ASP A 74 -15.23 3.24 1.49
CA ASP A 74 -14.23 3.85 2.36
C ASP A 74 -13.86 5.24 1.78
N ILE A 75 -12.90 5.92 2.39
CA ILE A 75 -12.34 7.17 1.91
C ILE A 75 -10.94 6.92 1.37
N TYR A 76 -10.72 7.13 0.07
CA TYR A 76 -9.45 6.94 -0.62
C TYR A 76 -8.86 8.31 -0.95
N MET A 77 -7.73 8.63 -0.32
CA MET A 77 -7.01 9.90 -0.54
C MET A 77 -6.07 9.74 -1.75
N GLU A 78 -6.65 9.71 -2.96
CA GLU A 78 -5.94 9.41 -4.21
C GLU A 78 -6.30 10.43 -5.30
N PRO A 79 -5.44 11.43 -5.55
CA PRO A 79 -5.59 12.35 -6.68
C PRO A 79 -5.03 11.75 -7.97
N ASN A 80 -5.39 12.36 -9.10
CA ASN A 80 -4.78 12.13 -10.42
C ASN A 80 -4.80 10.66 -10.87
N LEU A 81 -5.96 10.01 -10.77
CA LEU A 81 -6.15 8.65 -11.23
C LEU A 81 -6.02 8.55 -12.76
N TYR A 82 -5.37 7.48 -13.20
CA TYR A 82 -5.26 7.12 -14.62
C TYR A 82 -5.34 5.61 -14.81
N THR A 83 -5.71 5.20 -16.03
CA THR A 83 -5.87 3.79 -16.39
C THR A 83 -4.68 3.33 -17.24
N ALA A 84 -4.28 2.06 -17.09
CA ALA A 84 -3.27 1.48 -17.96
C ALA A 84 -3.77 1.35 -19.41
N PHE A 85 -5.07 1.07 -19.58
CA PHE A 85 -5.70 0.85 -20.88
C PHE A 85 -7.09 1.46 -20.96
N LYS A 86 -7.46 1.88 -22.17
CA LYS A 86 -8.83 2.26 -22.55
C LYS A 86 -9.73 1.02 -22.71
N GLY A 87 -11.04 1.24 -22.79
CA GLY A 87 -11.97 0.20 -23.23
C GLY A 87 -11.92 -0.02 -24.74
N ALA A 88 -12.69 -1.01 -25.22
CA ALA A 88 -12.83 -1.30 -26.64
C ALA A 88 -14.24 -0.97 -27.13
N GLU A 89 -14.37 -0.75 -28.45
CA GLU A 89 -15.68 -0.55 -29.08
C GLU A 89 -16.60 -1.72 -28.74
N GLY A 90 -17.77 -1.40 -28.17
CA GLY A 90 -18.69 -2.42 -27.70
C GLY A 90 -18.14 -3.35 -26.61
N ALA A 91 -17.15 -2.91 -25.81
CA ALA A 91 -16.70 -3.58 -24.58
C ALA A 91 -16.08 -2.56 -23.61
N TYR A 92 -16.91 -1.98 -22.75
CA TYR A 92 -16.48 -0.90 -21.86
C TYR A 92 -15.85 -1.48 -20.60
N ASN A 93 -14.84 -0.80 -20.07
CA ASN A 93 -14.35 -1.09 -18.73
C ASN A 93 -15.29 -0.45 -17.69
N LEU A 94 -15.40 -1.05 -16.51
CA LEU A 94 -16.25 -0.57 -15.42
C LEU A 94 -15.40 -0.22 -14.20
N PHE A 95 -15.55 1.00 -13.70
CA PHE A 95 -15.02 1.45 -12.42
C PHE A 95 -16.19 1.78 -11.48
N VAL A 96 -16.42 0.97 -10.45
CA VAL A 96 -17.65 1.00 -9.67
C VAL A 96 -17.43 0.92 -8.16
N GLY A 97 -18.18 1.72 -7.41
CA GLY A 97 -18.29 1.59 -5.96
C GLY A 97 -19.36 0.59 -5.52
N ASP A 98 -19.03 -0.26 -4.54
CA ASP A 98 -19.95 -1.22 -3.93
C ASP A 98 -20.78 -0.61 -2.79
N VAL A 99 -21.51 0.47 -3.10
CA VAL A 99 -22.17 1.34 -2.12
C VAL A 99 -23.30 0.70 -1.31
N ASP A 100 -23.83 -0.43 -1.78
CA ASP A 100 -24.90 -1.21 -1.16
C ASP A 100 -24.45 -2.65 -0.80
N GLY A 101 -23.16 -2.97 -0.97
CA GLY A 101 -22.59 -4.27 -0.66
C GLY A 101 -22.93 -5.39 -1.66
N ARG A 102 -23.65 -5.10 -2.75
CA ARG A 102 -24.09 -6.11 -3.73
C ARG A 102 -22.95 -6.83 -4.46
N TYR A 103 -21.76 -6.23 -4.52
CA TYR A 103 -20.55 -6.84 -5.07
C TYR A 103 -19.72 -7.58 -4.00
N GLY A 104 -20.28 -7.76 -2.80
CA GLY A 104 -19.75 -8.63 -1.76
C GLY A 104 -18.74 -7.96 -0.82
N SER A 105 -18.61 -6.63 -0.83
CA SER A 105 -17.71 -5.92 0.09
C SER A 105 -18.15 -6.01 1.55
N GLY A 106 -19.40 -6.37 1.80
CA GLY A 106 -20.00 -6.49 3.13
C GLY A 106 -20.23 -5.15 3.84
N LYS A 107 -20.11 -4.03 3.12
CA LYS A 107 -20.31 -2.67 3.65
C LYS A 107 -21.22 -1.86 2.73
N THR A 108 -22.06 -1.02 3.33
CA THR A 108 -22.81 0.03 2.63
C THR A 108 -22.23 1.40 2.98
N GLY A 109 -22.38 2.37 2.09
CA GLY A 109 -21.86 3.71 2.28
C GLY A 109 -21.30 4.31 1.01
N HIS A 110 -20.67 5.47 1.10
CA HIS A 110 -19.97 6.05 -0.05
C HIS A 110 -18.61 5.41 -0.26
N VAL A 111 -18.23 5.25 -1.53
CA VAL A 111 -16.83 5.20 -1.96
C VAL A 111 -16.41 6.62 -2.24
N ILE A 112 -15.66 7.22 -1.30
CA ILE A 112 -15.17 8.60 -1.42
C ILE A 112 -13.76 8.56 -1.99
N ILE A 113 -13.52 9.26 -3.10
CA ILE A 113 -12.21 9.52 -3.68
C ILE A 113 -11.91 10.99 -3.44
N ASP A 114 -11.04 11.26 -2.49
CA ASP A 114 -10.65 12.60 -2.10
C ASP A 114 -9.28 12.92 -2.72
N SER A 115 -9.25 13.95 -3.55
CA SER A 115 -8.06 14.43 -4.23
C SER A 115 -7.32 15.51 -3.43
N GLY A 116 -7.72 15.79 -2.19
CA GLY A 116 -7.03 16.71 -1.30
C GLY A 116 -5.61 16.23 -0.98
N ASP A 117 -4.76 17.19 -0.63
CA ASP A 117 -3.44 16.91 -0.07
C ASP A 117 -3.62 16.38 1.37
N PRO A 118 -3.12 15.18 1.71
CA PRO A 118 -3.25 14.61 3.04
C PRO A 118 -2.71 15.48 4.19
N GLU A 119 -1.75 16.36 3.92
CA GLU A 119 -1.14 17.22 4.93
C GLU A 119 -1.74 18.62 4.94
N LYS A 120 -2.10 19.14 3.75
CA LYS A 120 -2.50 20.54 3.56
C LYS A 120 -4.00 20.71 3.35
N GLY A 121 -4.73 19.62 3.15
CA GLY A 121 -6.15 19.61 2.84
C GLY A 121 -6.41 19.99 1.38
N PHE A 122 -7.44 20.80 1.16
CA PHE A 122 -7.90 21.16 -0.18
C PHE A 122 -6.77 21.77 -1.04
N LYS A 123 -6.48 21.14 -2.18
CA LYS A 123 -5.40 21.55 -3.09
C LYS A 123 -6.00 22.05 -4.41
N SER A 124 -6.03 23.37 -4.54
CA SER A 124 -6.48 24.08 -5.74
C SER A 124 -5.29 24.49 -6.60
N TYR A 125 -4.80 23.57 -7.42
CA TYR A 125 -3.92 23.90 -8.53
C TYR A 125 -4.61 23.46 -9.81
N ASP A 126 -4.53 24.27 -10.88
CA ASP A 126 -5.18 23.98 -12.15
C ASP A 126 -4.87 22.53 -12.57
N TRP A 127 -5.93 21.74 -12.70
CA TRP A 127 -5.90 20.32 -13.09
C TRP A 127 -5.32 19.33 -12.07
N TRP A 128 -5.17 19.74 -10.82
CA TRP A 128 -5.08 18.83 -9.69
C TRP A 128 -6.50 18.31 -9.37
N GLY A 129 -6.85 17.12 -9.81
CA GLY A 129 -8.22 16.60 -9.67
C GLY A 129 -8.25 15.11 -9.39
N THR A 130 -9.45 14.53 -9.48
CA THR A 130 -9.60 13.07 -9.35
C THR A 130 -9.00 12.33 -10.54
N LEU A 131 -9.07 12.93 -11.73
CA LEU A 131 -8.60 12.35 -12.97
C LEU A 131 -7.36 13.11 -13.43
N ARG A 132 -6.32 12.39 -13.82
CA ARG A 132 -5.06 13.01 -14.26
C ARG A 132 -5.27 13.72 -15.60
N SER A 133 -4.93 14.99 -15.65
CA SER A 133 -4.84 15.81 -16.86
C SER A 133 -3.94 16.99 -16.56
N TYR A 134 -2.98 17.35 -17.42
CA TYR A 134 -2.24 18.61 -17.29
C TYR A 134 -1.46 18.90 -18.56
N LYS A 135 -1.26 20.19 -18.85
CA LYS A 135 -0.42 20.65 -19.96
C LYS A 135 0.91 21.13 -19.44
N LYS A 136 2.00 20.80 -20.14
CA LYS A 136 3.31 21.38 -19.88
C LYS A 136 3.22 22.91 -19.90
N GLY A 137 3.57 23.57 -18.79
CA GLY A 137 3.74 25.03 -18.71
C GLY A 137 2.56 25.86 -18.19
N TRP A 138 1.52 25.25 -17.63
CA TRP A 138 0.44 26.00 -16.96
C TRP A 138 0.80 26.48 -15.54
N SER A 139 1.73 25.80 -14.87
CA SER A 139 2.30 26.26 -13.59
C SER A 139 3.81 25.95 -13.54
N LYS A 140 4.56 26.65 -12.68
CA LYS A 140 6.02 26.42 -12.52
C LYS A 140 6.32 25.06 -11.89
N GLU A 141 5.34 24.48 -11.23
CA GLU A 141 5.40 23.22 -10.50
C GLU A 141 4.95 22.01 -11.35
N HIS A 142 4.23 22.23 -12.46
CA HIS A 142 3.79 21.19 -13.41
C HIS A 142 4.62 21.26 -14.69
N THR A 143 5.89 20.84 -14.58
CA THR A 143 6.87 20.83 -15.67
C THR A 143 7.00 19.46 -16.35
N GLU A 144 6.30 18.44 -15.83
CA GLU A 144 6.21 17.10 -16.41
C GLU A 144 5.62 17.12 -17.83
N GLU A 145 5.84 16.03 -18.58
CA GLU A 145 5.26 15.84 -19.92
C GLU A 145 3.73 15.90 -19.86
N SER A 146 3.10 16.64 -20.79
CA SER A 146 1.64 16.79 -20.86
C SER A 146 0.92 15.44 -20.75
N PHE A 147 -0.08 15.34 -19.88
CA PHE A 147 -0.92 14.15 -19.74
C PHE A 147 -2.35 14.44 -20.20
N SER A 148 -2.86 13.60 -21.10
CA SER A 148 -4.24 13.65 -21.59
C SER A 148 -5.09 12.56 -20.92
N ALA A 149 -6.30 12.91 -20.47
CA ALA A 149 -7.23 11.98 -19.83
C ALA A 149 -7.81 10.91 -20.80
N LYS A 150 -7.32 10.83 -22.05
CA LYS A 150 -7.78 9.90 -23.09
C LYS A 150 -7.67 8.41 -22.74
N CYS A 151 -6.82 8.04 -21.78
CA CYS A 151 -6.75 6.66 -21.28
C CYS A 151 -8.10 6.16 -20.73
N TRP A 152 -8.99 7.07 -20.33
CA TRP A 152 -10.34 6.78 -19.86
C TRP A 152 -11.37 6.56 -20.97
N ASP A 153 -10.98 6.58 -22.25
CA ASP A 153 -11.92 6.33 -23.36
C ASP A 153 -12.61 4.97 -23.18
N ARG A 154 -13.93 4.94 -23.36
CA ARG A 154 -14.81 3.77 -23.18
C ARG A 154 -14.76 3.14 -21.79
N TRP A 155 -14.78 3.98 -20.77
CA TRP A 155 -15.03 3.58 -19.39
C TRP A 155 -16.45 3.94 -18.92
N VAL A 156 -16.98 3.12 -18.03
CA VAL A 156 -18.20 3.37 -17.25
C VAL A 156 -17.75 3.63 -15.80
N LEU A 157 -18.08 4.80 -15.25
CA LEU A 157 -17.88 5.10 -13.84
C LEU A 157 -19.24 5.07 -13.14
N ARG A 158 -19.34 4.35 -12.01
CA ARG A 158 -20.61 4.20 -11.30
C ARG A 158 -20.47 4.24 -9.78
N ASN A 159 -21.42 4.87 -9.07
CA ASN A 159 -21.52 4.87 -7.61
C ASN A 159 -20.26 5.42 -6.89
N LEU A 160 -19.63 6.44 -7.46
CA LEU A 160 -18.44 7.08 -6.87
C LEU A 160 -18.80 8.44 -6.29
N TYR A 161 -18.19 8.80 -5.16
CA TYR A 161 -18.20 10.15 -4.61
C TYR A 161 -16.80 10.72 -4.79
N VAL A 162 -16.61 11.74 -5.61
CA VAL A 162 -15.30 12.38 -5.80
C VAL A 162 -15.28 13.81 -5.28
N THR A 163 -14.17 14.23 -4.66
CA THR A 163 -14.02 15.52 -3.98
C THR A 163 -12.56 15.94 -3.82
N GLY A 164 -12.31 17.11 -3.22
CA GLY A 164 -10.99 17.51 -2.71
C GLY A 164 -10.03 18.12 -3.75
N GLY A 165 -10.42 18.17 -5.02
CA GLY A 165 -9.62 18.70 -6.12
C GLY A 165 -10.25 19.86 -6.89
N ASP A 166 -9.50 20.35 -7.87
CA ASP A 166 -9.87 21.40 -8.79
C ASP A 166 -11.03 20.97 -9.72
N GLY A 167 -10.87 19.81 -10.35
CA GLY A 167 -11.92 19.11 -11.09
C GLY A 167 -12.33 17.82 -10.37
N GLY A 168 -13.64 17.57 -10.30
CA GLY A 168 -14.19 16.26 -9.93
C GLY A 168 -14.01 15.25 -11.07
N LEU A 169 -15.09 14.64 -11.53
CA LEU A 169 -15.17 13.79 -12.72
C LEU A 169 -15.15 14.64 -14.01
N MET A 170 -14.00 15.26 -14.26
CA MET A 170 -13.72 16.11 -15.42
C MET A 170 -12.59 15.50 -16.25
N TRP A 171 -12.85 15.24 -17.53
CA TRP A 171 -11.85 14.73 -18.47
C TRP A 171 -11.41 15.84 -19.42
N ASP A 172 -10.14 16.24 -19.33
CA ASP A 172 -9.51 17.12 -20.31
C ASP A 172 -8.49 16.34 -21.15
N LEU A 173 -8.65 16.43 -22.47
CA LEU A 173 -7.77 15.80 -23.45
C LEU A 173 -6.63 16.72 -23.91
N VAL A 174 -6.39 17.84 -23.20
CA VAL A 174 -5.25 18.79 -23.13
C VAL A 174 -4.45 19.15 -24.40
N ASP A 175 -4.10 18.19 -25.27
CA ASP A 175 -3.29 18.37 -26.49
C ASP A 175 -3.69 17.44 -27.67
N ASP A 176 -4.76 16.64 -27.54
CA ASP A 176 -5.08 15.60 -28.51
C ASP A 176 -6.58 15.59 -28.84
N LEU A 177 -6.94 16.10 -30.02
CA LEU A 177 -8.32 16.17 -30.47
C LEU A 177 -8.73 14.83 -31.11
N GLU A 178 -9.25 13.92 -30.30
CA GLU A 178 -9.71 12.60 -30.73
C GLU A 178 -11.17 12.33 -30.36
N PRO A 179 -11.84 11.39 -31.06
CA PRO A 179 -13.12 10.86 -30.61
C PRO A 179 -13.00 10.25 -29.21
N PHE A 180 -13.88 10.64 -28.29
CA PHE A 180 -13.88 10.20 -26.90
C PHE A 180 -15.28 9.85 -26.42
N THR A 181 -15.36 8.83 -25.56
CA THR A 181 -16.62 8.43 -24.92
C THR A 181 -16.35 8.07 -23.46
N ILE A 182 -17.21 8.58 -22.58
CA ILE A 182 -17.29 8.18 -21.18
C ILE A 182 -18.74 8.08 -20.77
N VAL A 183 -19.05 7.12 -19.89
CA VAL A 183 -20.36 6.98 -19.26
C VAL A 183 -20.19 7.12 -17.76
N VAL A 184 -20.90 8.07 -17.16
CA VAL A 184 -20.86 8.32 -15.72
C VAL A 184 -22.27 8.17 -15.18
N GLU A 185 -22.46 7.29 -14.20
CA GLU A 185 -23.77 6.97 -13.64
C GLU A 185 -23.77 7.00 -12.12
N ASP A 186 -24.80 7.56 -11.50
CA ASP A 186 -25.00 7.45 -10.04
C ASP A 186 -23.82 7.99 -9.20
N CYS A 187 -23.05 8.94 -9.77
CA CYS A 187 -21.89 9.54 -9.12
C CYS A 187 -22.19 10.90 -8.48
N ILE A 188 -21.54 11.17 -7.37
CA ILE A 188 -21.44 12.49 -6.75
C ILE A 188 -20.05 13.03 -7.09
N SER A 189 -19.98 14.26 -7.57
CA SER A 189 -18.74 14.83 -8.06
C SER A 189 -18.63 16.30 -7.73
N LEU A 190 -17.73 16.61 -6.80
CA LEU A 190 -17.49 17.94 -6.27
C LEU A 190 -16.09 18.39 -6.69
N GLY A 191 -16.02 19.44 -7.48
CA GLY A 191 -14.75 20.12 -7.79
C GLY A 191 -14.79 21.56 -7.32
N ARG A 192 -13.62 22.18 -7.18
CA ARG A 192 -13.58 23.65 -7.02
C ARG A 192 -14.08 24.34 -8.28
N ALA A 193 -13.41 24.09 -9.40
CA ALA A 193 -13.71 24.71 -10.68
C ALA A 193 -14.82 23.98 -11.43
N PHE A 194 -14.74 22.65 -11.51
CA PHE A 194 -15.64 21.85 -12.32
C PHE A 194 -16.19 20.64 -11.56
N GLY A 195 -17.51 20.58 -11.44
CA GLY A 195 -18.19 19.42 -10.86
C GLY A 195 -18.09 18.19 -11.76
N GLY A 196 -18.06 18.36 -13.08
CA GLY A 196 -17.71 17.29 -14.01
C GLY A 196 -17.91 17.70 -15.47
N GLY A 197 -17.55 16.79 -16.38
CA GLY A 197 -17.73 17.01 -17.81
C GLY A 197 -16.52 16.61 -18.64
N VAL A 198 -16.43 17.17 -19.85
CA VAL A 198 -15.41 16.81 -20.85
C VAL A 198 -14.91 18.03 -21.59
N GLY A 199 -13.62 18.05 -21.93
CA GLY A 199 -12.98 19.11 -22.71
C GLY A 199 -11.99 18.55 -23.72
N ASN A 200 -11.75 19.33 -24.78
CA ASN A 200 -10.74 19.07 -25.80
C ASN A 200 -10.95 17.76 -26.59
N CYS A 201 -12.19 17.39 -26.89
CA CYS A 201 -12.51 16.11 -27.54
C CYS A 201 -13.46 16.24 -28.75
N LEU A 202 -13.60 15.16 -29.51
CA LEU A 202 -14.67 14.94 -30.49
C LEU A 202 -15.68 13.92 -29.94
N SER A 203 -16.95 14.06 -30.32
CA SER A 203 -18.03 13.13 -29.90
C SER A 203 -18.26 12.02 -30.93
N ARG A 204 -18.74 10.85 -30.48
CA ARG A 204 -19.14 9.73 -31.34
C ARG A 204 -20.66 9.64 -31.44
N THR A 205 -21.18 9.26 -32.61
CA THR A 205 -22.63 9.10 -32.84
C THR A 205 -23.22 7.94 -32.02
N GLU A 206 -22.59 6.76 -32.13
CA GLU A 206 -23.12 5.50 -31.57
C GLU A 206 -22.70 5.28 -30.12
N GLU A 207 -21.68 6.02 -29.67
CA GLU A 207 -21.06 5.91 -28.36
C GLU A 207 -21.07 7.30 -27.67
N PRO A 208 -22.24 7.82 -27.29
CA PRO A 208 -22.36 9.19 -26.78
C PRO A 208 -21.67 9.35 -25.43
N ILE A 209 -21.22 10.57 -25.13
CA ILE A 209 -20.74 10.95 -23.79
C ILE A 209 -21.97 11.15 -22.89
N VAL A 210 -22.06 10.41 -21.79
CA VAL A 210 -23.27 10.37 -20.94
C VAL A 210 -22.93 10.58 -19.48
N PHE A 211 -23.68 11.48 -18.84
CA PHE A 211 -23.76 11.65 -17.40
C PHE A 211 -25.21 11.39 -16.98
N ARG A 212 -25.44 10.43 -16.09
CA ARG A 212 -26.78 9.98 -15.71
C ARG A 212 -26.91 9.85 -14.20
N ARG A 213 -27.97 10.44 -13.63
CA ARG A 213 -28.23 10.42 -12.18
C ARG A 213 -27.02 10.94 -11.38
N CYS A 214 -26.29 11.91 -11.92
CA CYS A 214 -25.12 12.47 -11.27
C CYS A 214 -25.48 13.72 -10.45
N HIS A 215 -24.81 13.89 -9.31
CA HIS A 215 -24.78 15.15 -8.58
C HIS A 215 -23.44 15.84 -8.85
N LEU A 216 -23.45 16.87 -9.71
CA LEU A 216 -22.27 17.61 -10.12
C LEU A 216 -22.27 18.97 -9.44
N ALA A 217 -21.20 19.31 -8.72
CA ALA A 217 -21.10 20.62 -8.10
C ALA A 217 -19.72 21.27 -8.27
N ALA A 218 -19.73 22.57 -8.53
CA ALA A 218 -18.56 23.43 -8.43
C ALA A 218 -18.68 24.32 -7.19
N LEU A 219 -17.60 24.45 -6.43
CA LEU A 219 -17.59 25.19 -5.16
C LEU A 219 -17.16 26.65 -5.31
N ASP A 220 -16.58 27.02 -6.45
CA ASP A 220 -16.02 28.35 -6.70
C ASP A 220 -16.98 29.26 -7.47
N TRP A 221 -16.77 30.56 -7.34
CA TRP A 221 -17.45 31.62 -8.06
C TRP A 221 -16.65 32.08 -9.28
N TRP A 222 -15.36 31.76 -9.41
CA TRP A 222 -14.53 32.29 -10.49
C TRP A 222 -15.16 32.10 -11.88
N GLY A 223 -15.09 33.12 -12.74
CA GLY A 223 -15.99 33.28 -13.90
C GLY A 223 -15.94 32.19 -14.97
N ASP A 224 -14.95 31.30 -14.92
CA ASP A 224 -14.75 30.14 -15.79
C ASP A 224 -15.27 28.82 -15.19
N THR A 225 -15.69 28.78 -13.93
CA THR A 225 -16.14 27.56 -13.21
C THR A 225 -17.57 27.15 -13.54
N ALA A 226 -17.92 25.87 -13.37
CA ALA A 226 -19.26 25.37 -13.65
C ALA A 226 -19.55 24.03 -12.96
N ALA A 227 -20.80 23.77 -12.59
CA ALA A 227 -21.18 22.45 -12.10
C ALA A 227 -20.93 21.36 -13.17
N ALA A 228 -21.32 21.64 -14.42
CA ALA A 228 -20.97 20.84 -15.59
C ALA A 228 -20.28 21.71 -16.65
N TYR A 229 -19.17 21.23 -17.20
CA TYR A 229 -18.43 21.90 -18.28
C TYR A 229 -18.30 20.99 -19.50
N VAL A 230 -18.60 21.52 -20.68
CA VAL A 230 -18.48 20.78 -21.94
C VAL A 230 -17.76 21.61 -23.01
N ARG A 231 -16.72 21.04 -23.62
CA ARG A 231 -16.07 21.57 -24.82
C ARG A 231 -15.77 20.43 -25.79
N VAL A 232 -16.67 20.27 -26.75
CA VAL A 232 -16.49 19.40 -27.92
C VAL A 232 -16.16 20.28 -29.11
N GLU A 233 -15.09 19.95 -29.82
CA GLU A 233 -14.49 20.87 -30.79
C GLU A 233 -14.99 20.66 -32.22
N ASN A 234 -16.31 20.61 -32.42
CA ASN A 234 -16.88 20.48 -33.76
C ASN A 234 -16.65 21.76 -34.58
N GLU A 235 -16.39 21.60 -35.88
CA GLU A 235 -16.25 22.71 -36.83
C GLU A 235 -17.59 23.42 -37.11
N ALA A 236 -18.71 22.71 -36.94
CA ALA A 236 -20.06 23.21 -37.13
C ALA A 236 -21.03 22.57 -36.12
N MET A 237 -22.16 23.24 -35.87
CA MET A 237 -23.20 22.74 -34.99
C MET A 237 -23.83 21.46 -35.55
N LEU A 238 -23.78 20.37 -34.78
CA LEU A 238 -24.37 19.09 -35.17
C LEU A 238 -25.90 19.09 -35.01
N ASP A 239 -26.57 18.26 -35.81
CA ASP A 239 -28.00 18.02 -35.72
C ASP A 239 -28.40 17.10 -34.55
N ARG A 240 -27.39 16.57 -33.84
CA ARG A 240 -27.51 15.74 -32.63
C ARG A 240 -26.70 16.30 -31.46
N PRO A 241 -27.04 15.94 -30.21
CA PRO A 241 -26.21 16.23 -29.05
C PRO A 241 -24.88 15.47 -29.04
N ASP A 242 -23.84 16.15 -28.57
CA ASP A 242 -22.51 15.60 -28.26
C ASP A 242 -22.48 14.96 -26.87
N VAL A 243 -23.10 15.62 -25.89
CA VAL A 243 -23.07 15.25 -24.46
C VAL A 243 -24.48 15.18 -23.92
N TYR A 244 -24.78 14.11 -23.19
CA TYR A 244 -26.08 13.85 -22.59
C TYR A 244 -25.98 13.92 -21.08
N PHE A 245 -26.86 14.72 -20.47
CA PHE A 245 -27.10 14.76 -19.05
C PHE A 245 -28.54 14.31 -18.78
N GLU A 246 -28.70 13.26 -17.98
CA GLU A 246 -29.99 12.62 -17.70
C GLU A 246 -30.18 12.51 -16.20
N ASP A 247 -31.27 13.07 -15.66
CA ASP A 247 -31.59 13.01 -14.22
C ASP A 247 -30.48 13.58 -13.31
N CYS A 248 -29.67 14.52 -13.83
CA CYS A 248 -28.56 15.11 -13.10
C CYS A 248 -28.99 16.33 -12.27
N THR A 249 -28.33 16.53 -11.12
CA THR A 249 -28.37 17.78 -10.37
C THR A 249 -27.05 18.51 -10.55
N MET A 250 -27.10 19.76 -10.99
CA MET A 250 -25.94 20.61 -11.28
C MET A 250 -25.98 21.84 -10.39
N VAL A 251 -25.02 21.99 -9.49
CA VAL A 251 -25.00 23.06 -8.47
C VAL A 251 -23.72 23.87 -8.54
N SER A 252 -23.82 25.19 -8.71
CA SER A 252 -22.64 26.06 -8.70
C SER A 252 -22.97 27.46 -8.21
N PRO A 253 -22.04 28.18 -7.55
CA PRO A 253 -22.16 29.62 -7.35
C PRO A 253 -22.24 30.42 -8.67
N GLN A 254 -21.57 29.96 -9.74
CA GLN A 254 -21.37 30.74 -10.97
C GLN A 254 -22.30 30.33 -12.12
N CYS A 255 -22.29 29.06 -12.55
CA CYS A 255 -23.21 28.54 -13.57
C CYS A 255 -23.38 27.03 -13.46
N ALA A 256 -24.57 26.54 -13.82
CA ALA A 256 -24.86 25.11 -13.76
C ALA A 256 -24.26 24.36 -14.96
N LEU A 257 -24.33 24.93 -16.16
CA LEU A 257 -23.80 24.31 -17.37
C LEU A 257 -23.04 25.32 -18.22
N LYS A 258 -21.80 24.99 -18.58
CA LYS A 258 -20.91 25.83 -19.38
C LYS A 258 -20.46 25.14 -20.65
N GLY A 259 -20.50 25.87 -21.75
CA GLY A 259 -20.07 25.42 -23.07
C GLY A 259 -18.89 26.23 -23.61
N GLY A 260 -17.87 25.55 -24.14
CA GLY A 260 -16.71 26.16 -24.78
C GLY A 260 -15.66 26.72 -23.81
N ASN A 261 -14.66 27.44 -24.33
CA ASN A 261 -13.63 28.11 -23.53
C ASN A 261 -13.16 29.41 -24.22
N TYR A 262 -12.45 30.26 -23.48
CA TYR A 262 -11.87 31.51 -23.97
C TYR A 262 -10.98 31.30 -25.19
N GLY A 263 -11.26 32.02 -26.28
CA GLY A 263 -10.49 31.97 -27.52
C GLY A 263 -10.82 30.80 -28.45
N PHE A 264 -11.72 29.89 -28.04
CA PHE A 264 -12.16 28.77 -28.87
C PHE A 264 -13.44 29.12 -29.61
N HIS A 265 -13.49 28.75 -30.90
CA HIS A 265 -14.57 29.09 -31.84
C HIS A 265 -15.20 27.82 -32.44
N THR A 266 -15.50 26.86 -31.58
CA THR A 266 -15.99 25.52 -31.94
C THR A 266 -17.40 25.31 -31.39
N PHE A 267 -18.11 24.35 -31.96
CA PHE A 267 -19.54 24.14 -31.68
C PHE A 267 -19.75 22.92 -30.78
N THR A 268 -20.53 23.08 -29.72
CA THR A 268 -20.95 22.00 -28.84
C THR A 268 -22.47 22.00 -28.68
N ARG A 269 -23.09 20.82 -28.73
CA ARG A 269 -24.51 20.62 -28.43
C ARG A 269 -24.68 19.68 -27.25
N ALA A 270 -25.35 20.13 -26.20
CA ALA A 270 -25.67 19.31 -25.03
C ALA A 270 -27.18 19.02 -24.97
N LYS A 271 -27.55 17.85 -24.48
CA LYS A 271 -28.94 17.52 -24.12
C LYS A 271 -29.05 17.35 -22.62
N VAL A 272 -30.01 18.04 -22.01
CA VAL A 272 -30.33 17.94 -20.58
C VAL A 272 -31.75 17.44 -20.43
N THR A 273 -31.92 16.28 -19.78
CA THR A 273 -33.21 15.60 -19.63
C THR A 273 -33.49 15.35 -18.15
N ARG A 274 -34.62 15.85 -17.64
CA ARG A 274 -35.02 15.73 -16.22
C ARG A 274 -33.96 16.25 -15.23
N CYS A 275 -33.16 17.21 -15.66
CA CYS A 275 -32.08 17.77 -14.85
C CYS A 275 -32.55 18.95 -13.99
N LYS A 276 -31.88 19.13 -12.84
CA LYS A 276 -31.98 20.31 -11.98
C LYS A 276 -30.72 21.15 -12.13
N LEU A 277 -30.85 22.36 -12.67
CA LEU A 277 -29.73 23.28 -12.89
C LEU A 277 -29.83 24.44 -11.91
N ILE A 278 -28.92 24.50 -10.94
CA ILE A 278 -29.01 25.37 -9.77
C ILE A 278 -27.78 26.28 -9.70
N VAL A 279 -28.02 27.58 -9.76
CA VAL A 279 -27.00 28.61 -9.53
C VAL A 279 -27.29 29.34 -8.23
N LEU A 280 -26.32 29.30 -7.30
CA LEU A 280 -26.51 29.80 -5.93
C LEU A 280 -26.40 31.33 -5.83
N ASN A 281 -25.75 31.99 -6.78
CA ASN A 281 -25.63 33.44 -6.79
C ASN A 281 -26.84 34.12 -7.45
N PHE A 282 -27.80 34.55 -6.63
CA PHE A 282 -29.02 35.25 -7.04
C PHE A 282 -28.92 36.78 -7.05
N SER A 283 -27.70 37.37 -7.00
CA SER A 283 -27.49 38.78 -6.57
C SER A 283 -28.57 39.79 -7.01
N GLN A 284 -28.92 40.69 -6.10
CA GLN A 284 -29.84 41.83 -6.29
C GLN A 284 -29.41 42.73 -7.47
N PRO A 285 -30.27 43.64 -7.97
CA PRO A 285 -30.01 44.44 -9.17
C PRO A 285 -28.74 45.34 -9.15
N ALA A 286 -28.03 45.40 -8.03
CA ALA A 286 -26.68 45.96 -7.93
C ALA A 286 -25.72 44.87 -7.40
N GLY A 287 -24.67 44.54 -8.18
CA GLY A 287 -23.68 43.51 -7.87
C GLY A 287 -23.10 42.86 -9.12
N THR A 288 -22.34 41.78 -8.93
CA THR A 288 -21.78 40.95 -10.02
C THR A 288 -22.60 39.65 -10.12
N PRO A 289 -23.74 39.64 -10.85
CA PRO A 289 -24.58 38.45 -10.97
C PRO A 289 -23.85 37.31 -11.67
N SER A 290 -24.35 36.08 -11.47
CA SER A 290 -23.92 34.91 -12.25
C SER A 290 -23.98 35.21 -13.76
N ASP A 291 -23.06 34.63 -14.53
CA ASP A 291 -23.03 34.87 -15.98
C ASP A 291 -24.27 34.28 -16.68
N GLY A 292 -24.93 33.29 -16.09
CA GLY A 292 -26.19 32.66 -16.50
C GLY A 292 -26.29 31.24 -15.95
N ILE A 293 -27.49 30.65 -15.88
CA ILE A 293 -27.64 29.23 -15.52
C ILE A 293 -26.92 28.34 -16.54
N VAL A 294 -27.10 28.68 -17.82
CA VAL A 294 -26.38 28.10 -18.96
C VAL A 294 -25.55 29.20 -19.61
N THR A 295 -24.24 28.96 -19.73
CA THR A 295 -23.29 29.98 -20.22
C THR A 295 -22.47 29.46 -21.41
N SER A 296 -22.44 30.23 -22.50
CA SER A 296 -21.43 30.07 -23.57
C SER A 296 -20.22 30.95 -23.26
N MET A 297 -19.01 30.41 -23.40
CA MET A 297 -17.80 31.18 -23.05
C MET A 297 -17.47 32.27 -24.07
N GLN A 298 -17.43 31.94 -25.37
CA GLN A 298 -16.94 32.85 -26.40
C GLN A 298 -18.05 33.67 -27.06
N ASN A 299 -19.05 33.04 -27.66
CA ASN A 299 -20.18 33.66 -28.36
C ASN A 299 -21.41 32.73 -28.30
N GLY A 300 -22.62 33.27 -28.30
CA GLY A 300 -23.86 32.51 -28.11
C GLY A 300 -24.04 31.36 -29.11
N LYS A 301 -23.70 31.55 -30.39
CA LYS A 301 -23.94 30.56 -31.44
C LYS A 301 -23.17 29.24 -31.27
N TYR A 302 -22.12 29.22 -30.44
CA TYR A 302 -21.22 28.08 -30.27
C TYR A 302 -21.77 27.01 -29.33
N PHE A 303 -22.79 27.31 -28.52
CA PHE A 303 -23.31 26.36 -27.55
C PHE A 303 -24.82 26.16 -27.66
N HIS A 304 -25.24 24.97 -28.06
CA HIS A 304 -26.64 24.57 -28.17
C HIS A 304 -27.04 23.72 -26.97
N VAL A 305 -28.20 24.01 -26.37
CA VAL A 305 -28.77 23.14 -25.32
C VAL A 305 -30.20 22.70 -25.63
N ASP A 306 -30.41 21.38 -25.70
CA ASP A 306 -31.75 20.76 -25.78
C ASP A 306 -32.27 20.48 -24.37
N PHE A 307 -33.39 21.11 -23.98
CA PHE A 307 -34.02 20.92 -22.67
C PHE A 307 -35.24 20.01 -22.75
N GLU A 308 -35.29 18.97 -21.90
CA GLU A 308 -36.43 18.06 -21.77
C GLU A 308 -36.79 17.87 -20.29
N ASP A 309 -37.98 18.32 -19.86
CA ASP A 309 -38.48 18.16 -18.48
C ASP A 309 -37.55 18.70 -17.36
N CYS A 310 -36.88 19.82 -17.61
CA CYS A 310 -35.86 20.37 -16.72
C CYS A 310 -36.38 21.46 -15.77
N THR A 311 -35.73 21.61 -14.62
CA THR A 311 -35.99 22.72 -13.69
C THR A 311 -34.72 23.52 -13.43
N LEU A 312 -34.78 24.83 -13.67
CA LEU A 312 -33.66 25.75 -13.61
C LEU A 312 -33.88 26.78 -12.48
N MET A 313 -32.81 27.16 -11.78
CA MET A 313 -32.83 28.12 -10.68
C MET A 313 -31.58 29.01 -10.75
N GLY A 314 -31.71 30.34 -10.77
CA GLY A 314 -30.56 31.25 -10.82
C GLY A 314 -30.93 32.72 -11.06
N TYR A 315 -29.96 33.57 -11.38
CA TYR A 315 -30.25 34.98 -11.72
C TYR A 315 -31.01 35.11 -13.05
N LYS A 316 -30.50 34.49 -14.13
CA LYS A 316 -31.07 34.48 -15.49
C LYS A 316 -30.76 33.15 -16.20
N VAL A 317 -31.54 32.77 -17.21
CA VAL A 317 -31.35 31.47 -17.90
C VAL A 317 -30.04 31.42 -18.69
N PHE A 318 -29.82 32.36 -19.61
CA PHE A 318 -28.70 32.33 -20.54
C PHE A 318 -27.64 33.41 -20.28
N GLY A 319 -26.40 33.07 -20.62
CA GLY A 319 -25.21 33.89 -20.44
C GLY A 319 -24.19 33.74 -21.56
N VAL A 320 -23.47 34.82 -21.88
CA VAL A 320 -22.24 34.77 -22.67
C VAL A 320 -21.14 35.55 -21.95
N LYS A 321 -19.92 35.00 -21.87
CA LYS A 321 -18.84 35.59 -21.07
C LYS A 321 -18.04 36.65 -21.84
N VAL A 322 -17.62 36.35 -23.06
CA VAL A 322 -16.79 37.23 -23.91
C VAL A 322 -17.67 38.16 -24.75
N ASP A 323 -18.37 37.62 -25.75
CA ASP A 323 -19.25 38.39 -26.63
C ASP A 323 -20.66 38.52 -26.05
N LYS A 324 -20.83 39.37 -25.03
CA LYS A 324 -22.07 39.47 -24.25
C LYS A 324 -23.31 39.83 -25.07
N ASP A 325 -23.13 40.56 -26.17
CA ASP A 325 -24.23 40.99 -27.04
C ASP A 325 -24.80 39.81 -27.84
N SER A 326 -24.02 38.75 -28.04
CA SER A 326 -24.46 37.50 -28.70
C SER A 326 -25.31 36.57 -27.82
N VAL A 327 -25.73 36.98 -26.61
CA VAL A 327 -26.55 36.13 -25.73
C VAL A 327 -27.87 35.68 -26.36
N GLY A 328 -28.44 36.50 -27.25
CA GLY A 328 -29.63 36.15 -28.02
C GLY A 328 -29.40 35.07 -29.09
N ASP A 329 -28.14 34.80 -29.45
CA ASP A 329 -27.76 33.84 -30.47
C ASP A 329 -27.60 32.41 -29.94
N ILE A 330 -27.76 32.18 -28.63
CA ILE A 330 -27.69 30.84 -28.03
C ILE A 330 -28.84 29.98 -28.59
N PRO A 331 -28.55 28.94 -29.40
CA PRO A 331 -29.59 28.05 -29.88
C PRO A 331 -30.04 27.10 -28.76
N TYR A 332 -31.34 26.85 -28.68
CA TYR A 332 -31.89 25.88 -27.74
C TYR A 332 -33.19 25.29 -28.26
N THR A 333 -33.55 24.12 -27.73
CA THR A 333 -34.88 23.53 -27.89
C THR A 333 -35.50 23.24 -26.53
N THR A 334 -36.83 23.17 -26.47
CA THR A 334 -37.56 22.76 -25.27
C THR A 334 -38.57 21.67 -25.62
N LYS A 335 -38.69 20.69 -24.72
CA LYS A 335 -39.67 19.61 -24.77
C LYS A 335 -40.19 19.31 -23.36
N GLY A 336 -41.50 19.10 -23.23
CA GLY A 336 -42.10 18.80 -21.93
C GLY A 336 -42.10 19.99 -20.97
N ASP A 337 -42.00 19.71 -19.66
CA ASP A 337 -42.12 20.72 -18.59
C ASP A 337 -40.77 21.36 -18.27
N VAL A 338 -40.40 22.42 -19.01
CA VAL A 338 -39.17 23.19 -18.78
C VAL A 338 -39.49 24.44 -17.95
N ARG A 339 -38.97 24.49 -16.72
CA ARG A 339 -39.33 25.49 -15.70
C ARG A 339 -38.11 26.27 -15.23
N ALA A 340 -38.31 27.54 -14.89
CA ALA A 340 -37.24 28.42 -14.41
C ALA A 340 -37.69 29.33 -13.26
N TYR A 341 -36.97 29.27 -12.14
CA TYR A 341 -37.03 30.25 -11.06
C TYR A 341 -35.86 31.23 -11.22
N VAL A 342 -36.14 32.39 -11.82
CA VAL A 342 -35.14 33.42 -12.10
C VAL A 342 -35.56 34.77 -11.51
N GLN A 343 -34.61 35.70 -11.42
CA GLN A 343 -34.87 37.04 -10.89
C GLN A 343 -36.03 37.72 -11.66
N PHE A 344 -36.86 38.47 -10.94
CA PHE A 344 -38.18 38.91 -11.42
C PHE A 344 -38.14 39.89 -12.62
N GLN A 345 -37.02 40.58 -12.84
CA GLN A 345 -36.79 41.52 -13.96
C GLN A 345 -36.15 40.85 -15.17
N GLN A 346 -35.74 39.58 -15.09
CA GLN A 346 -35.17 38.86 -16.22
C GLN A 346 -36.29 38.29 -17.09
N ASP A 347 -36.18 38.42 -18.40
CA ASP A 347 -37.10 37.74 -19.32
C ASP A 347 -36.86 36.23 -19.33
N LEU A 348 -37.91 35.47 -19.65
CA LEU A 348 -37.77 34.03 -19.90
C LEU A 348 -37.62 33.76 -21.40
N PRO A 349 -36.73 32.84 -21.80
CA PRO A 349 -36.68 32.34 -23.16
C PRO A 349 -37.99 31.64 -23.53
N LYS A 350 -38.29 31.57 -24.83
CA LYS A 350 -39.50 30.93 -25.36
C LYS A 350 -39.57 29.47 -24.93
N GLY A 351 -40.73 29.04 -24.45
CA GLY A 351 -40.95 27.65 -24.03
C GLY A 351 -40.48 27.31 -22.61
N PHE A 352 -40.04 28.30 -21.82
CA PHE A 352 -39.79 28.14 -20.38
C PHE A 352 -40.98 28.66 -19.56
N HIS A 353 -41.35 27.93 -18.51
CA HIS A 353 -42.37 28.32 -17.54
C HIS A 353 -41.76 28.99 -16.30
N ARG A 354 -42.24 30.17 -15.92
CA ARG A 354 -41.78 30.85 -14.70
C ARG A 354 -42.31 30.17 -13.46
N LEU A 355 -41.42 29.84 -12.53
CA LEU A 355 -41.77 29.51 -11.17
C LEU A 355 -41.97 30.82 -10.37
N ASN A 356 -43.19 31.06 -9.90
CA ASN A 356 -43.57 32.29 -9.18
C ASN A 356 -43.49 32.13 -7.64
N ALA A 357 -43.19 30.94 -7.15
CA ALA A 357 -43.00 30.63 -5.75
C ALA A 357 -41.62 30.02 -5.53
N TRP A 358 -41.11 30.18 -4.32
CA TRP A 358 -39.83 29.62 -3.90
C TRP A 358 -39.84 28.08 -4.02
N PRO A 359 -38.98 27.47 -4.86
CA PRO A 359 -39.06 26.04 -5.16
C PRO A 359 -38.36 25.18 -4.09
N ALA A 360 -39.00 25.00 -2.94
CA ALA A 360 -38.43 24.33 -1.77
C ALA A 360 -37.86 22.93 -2.06
N ASP A 361 -38.47 22.18 -2.98
CA ASP A 361 -38.01 20.86 -3.43
C ASP A 361 -36.67 20.92 -4.18
N ILE A 362 -36.37 22.00 -4.89
CA ILE A 362 -35.06 22.21 -5.54
C ILE A 362 -33.97 22.43 -4.48
N PHE A 363 -34.26 23.20 -3.43
CA PHE A 363 -33.29 23.44 -2.35
C PHE A 363 -32.87 22.15 -1.65
N THR A 364 -33.78 21.18 -1.49
CA THR A 364 -33.44 19.88 -0.90
C THR A 364 -32.44 19.09 -1.75
N SER A 365 -32.39 19.32 -3.06
CA SER A 365 -31.41 18.67 -3.95
C SER A 365 -30.06 19.39 -4.03
N ILE A 366 -29.85 20.51 -3.34
CA ILE A 366 -28.54 21.18 -3.30
C ILE A 366 -27.50 20.30 -2.59
N ALA A 367 -27.89 19.62 -1.52
CA ALA A 367 -27.04 18.65 -0.87
C ALA A 367 -26.94 17.36 -1.71
N PRO A 368 -25.77 16.72 -1.76
CA PRO A 368 -25.66 15.38 -2.32
C PRO A 368 -26.62 14.39 -1.63
N PRO A 369 -27.13 13.38 -2.35
CA PRO A 369 -27.98 12.36 -1.75
C PRO A 369 -27.21 11.56 -0.68
N SER A 370 -27.88 11.21 0.41
CA SER A 370 -27.32 10.33 1.43
C SER A 370 -27.01 8.94 0.86
N PRO A 371 -25.99 8.24 1.39
CA PRO A 371 -25.69 6.89 0.95
C PRO A 371 -26.80 5.91 1.38
N PRO A 372 -26.86 4.71 0.79
CA PRO A 372 -27.71 3.63 1.29
C PRO A 372 -27.45 3.38 2.78
N ALA A 373 -28.54 3.28 3.56
CA ALA A 373 -28.45 2.99 4.99
C ALA A 373 -27.85 1.61 5.24
N SER A 374 -27.08 1.48 6.33
CA SER A 374 -26.58 0.18 6.78
C SER A 374 -27.74 -0.76 7.09
N PRO A 375 -27.69 -2.04 6.67
CA PRO A 375 -28.66 -3.04 7.08
C PRO A 375 -28.55 -3.35 8.59
N ILE A 376 -27.45 -2.94 9.25
CA ILE A 376 -27.23 -3.13 10.68
C ILE A 376 -27.94 -2.01 11.46
N ALA A 377 -28.95 -2.39 12.24
CA ALA A 377 -29.86 -1.47 12.93
C ALA A 377 -29.32 -0.93 14.27
N ILE A 378 -28.16 -0.27 14.26
CA ILE A 378 -27.70 0.50 15.41
C ILE A 378 -28.23 1.92 15.32
N LYS A 379 -28.75 2.45 16.42
CA LYS A 379 -29.15 3.84 16.55
C LYS A 379 -28.32 4.55 17.61
N LYS A 380 -27.51 5.53 17.20
CA LYS A 380 -26.89 6.48 18.12
C LYS A 380 -27.96 7.37 18.75
N GLU A 381 -27.86 7.58 20.05
CA GLU A 381 -28.69 8.56 20.75
C GLU A 381 -28.02 9.93 20.73
N ASP A 382 -28.80 11.00 20.58
CA ASP A 382 -28.25 12.36 20.55
C ASP A 382 -27.73 12.78 21.93
N ALA A 383 -28.33 12.28 23.00
CA ALA A 383 -28.00 12.68 24.37
C ALA A 383 -26.60 12.24 24.81
N ILE A 384 -25.86 13.16 25.42
CA ILE A 384 -24.68 12.85 26.23
C ILE A 384 -25.15 12.16 27.52
N VAL A 385 -24.61 10.97 27.78
CA VAL A 385 -24.92 10.18 28.98
C VAL A 385 -24.15 10.70 30.18
N MET A 386 -22.85 10.95 30.02
CA MET A 386 -21.96 11.47 31.07
C MET A 386 -21.01 12.50 30.50
N ARG A 387 -20.79 13.59 31.24
CA ARG A 387 -19.86 14.66 30.87
C ARG A 387 -18.53 14.46 31.56
N ASP A 388 -17.47 14.96 30.93
CA ASP A 388 -16.11 14.97 31.47
C ASP A 388 -15.63 13.57 31.88
N MET A 389 -16.00 12.57 31.07
CA MET A 389 -15.78 11.16 31.34
C MET A 389 -15.23 10.48 30.10
N CYS A 390 -14.14 9.73 30.30
CA CYS A 390 -13.43 9.01 29.23
C CYS A 390 -13.94 7.58 29.08
N GLU A 391 -14.11 6.85 30.19
CA GLU A 391 -14.26 5.40 30.16
C GLU A 391 -15.28 4.96 31.19
N VAL A 392 -16.20 4.11 30.75
CA VAL A 392 -17.23 3.54 31.61
C VAL A 392 -17.50 2.09 31.23
N THR A 393 -17.87 1.26 32.20
CA THR A 393 -18.34 -0.10 31.95
C THR A 393 -19.73 -0.29 32.53
N PRO A 394 -20.76 -0.51 31.71
CA PRO A 394 -22.07 -0.91 32.20
C PRO A 394 -22.04 -2.36 32.72
N VAL A 395 -22.60 -2.59 33.91
CA VAL A 395 -22.63 -3.92 34.56
C VAL A 395 -23.97 -4.17 35.24
N ILE A 396 -24.39 -5.43 35.33
CA ILE A 396 -25.55 -5.82 36.13
C ILE A 396 -25.06 -6.32 37.49
N TRP A 397 -25.38 -5.58 38.55
CA TRP A 397 -25.08 -5.98 39.93
C TRP A 397 -26.36 -6.18 40.73
N LYS A 398 -26.61 -7.43 41.16
CA LYS A 398 -27.83 -7.82 41.90
C LYS A 398 -29.11 -7.32 41.22
N ASP A 399 -29.24 -7.65 39.92
CA ASP A 399 -30.36 -7.29 39.03
C ASP A 399 -30.54 -5.79 38.72
N ARG A 400 -29.56 -4.95 39.10
CA ARG A 400 -29.57 -3.52 38.82
C ARG A 400 -28.53 -3.17 37.77
N LEU A 401 -28.91 -2.33 36.82
CA LEU A 401 -27.96 -1.74 35.88
C LEU A 401 -27.15 -0.67 36.60
N CYS A 402 -25.85 -0.90 36.71
CA CYS A 402 -24.90 0.00 37.30
C CYS A 402 -23.90 0.49 36.25
N MET A 403 -23.37 1.67 36.47
CA MET A 403 -22.30 2.26 35.69
C MET A 403 -21.02 2.25 36.52
N PHE A 404 -20.03 1.53 36.04
CA PHE A 404 -18.68 1.61 36.54
C PHE A 404 -17.95 2.74 35.82
N GLU A 405 -17.45 3.73 36.57
CA GLU A 405 -16.82 4.94 36.06
C GLU A 405 -15.32 4.93 36.39
N CYS A 406 -14.48 5.15 35.39
CA CYS A 406 -13.06 5.38 35.59
C CYS A 406 -12.79 6.90 35.69
N VAL A 407 -12.76 7.42 36.91
CA VAL A 407 -12.61 8.86 37.13
C VAL A 407 -11.14 9.25 37.00
N ARG A 408 -10.83 10.09 36.01
CA ARG A 408 -9.50 10.69 35.81
C ARG A 408 -9.60 12.07 35.13
N PRO A 409 -8.71 13.04 35.43
CA PRO A 409 -8.69 14.32 34.72
C PRO A 409 -8.15 14.18 33.30
N GLY A 410 -8.82 14.78 32.30
CA GLY A 410 -8.38 14.75 30.90
C GLY A 410 -7.03 15.43 30.63
N ALA A 411 -6.68 16.48 31.40
CA ALA A 411 -5.42 17.21 31.28
C ALA A 411 -4.28 16.67 32.19
N GLY A 412 -4.48 15.48 32.77
CA GLY A 412 -3.58 14.91 33.78
C GLY A 412 -3.85 15.43 35.19
N GLY A 413 -3.52 14.62 36.19
CA GLY A 413 -3.74 14.92 37.60
C GLY A 413 -2.76 14.18 38.52
N THR A 414 -2.97 14.33 39.83
CA THR A 414 -2.22 13.61 40.87
C THR A 414 -2.87 12.26 41.15
N ARG A 415 -2.16 11.36 41.82
CA ARG A 415 -2.65 10.02 42.18
C ARG A 415 -4.06 10.00 42.83
N LYS A 416 -4.39 11.03 43.62
CA LYS A 416 -5.71 11.17 44.30
C LYS A 416 -6.87 11.48 43.36
N ASP A 417 -6.55 12.02 42.20
CA ASP A 417 -7.53 12.40 41.17
C ASP A 417 -7.96 11.18 40.34
N TYR A 418 -7.30 10.03 40.50
CA TYR A 418 -7.62 8.76 39.84
C TYR A 418 -8.29 7.81 40.83
N TYR A 419 -9.52 7.41 40.56
CA TYR A 419 -10.23 6.41 41.37
C TYR A 419 -11.37 5.77 40.57
N LEU A 420 -11.86 4.65 41.08
CA LEU A 420 -12.92 3.88 40.46
C LEU A 420 -14.22 4.07 41.23
N LEU A 421 -15.33 4.14 40.50
CA LEU A 421 -16.64 4.36 41.05
C LEU A 421 -17.67 3.41 40.47
N LEU A 422 -18.63 2.99 41.29
CA LEU A 422 -19.84 2.32 40.81
C LEU A 422 -21.07 3.14 41.20
N ARG A 423 -21.89 3.50 40.23
CA ARG A 423 -23.20 4.15 40.45
C ARG A 423 -24.33 3.30 39.94
N ASP A 424 -25.47 3.38 40.61
CA ASP A 424 -26.71 2.85 40.07
C ASP A 424 -27.26 3.80 38.98
N VAL A 425 -27.56 3.27 37.78
CA VAL A 425 -27.96 4.10 36.63
C VAL A 425 -29.33 4.76 36.84
N GLU A 426 -30.24 4.11 37.54
CA GLU A 426 -31.60 4.63 37.75
C GLU A 426 -31.64 5.74 38.81
N THR A 427 -30.99 5.53 39.95
CA THR A 427 -31.03 6.45 41.10
C THR A 427 -29.88 7.46 41.12
N GLY A 428 -28.82 7.23 40.34
CA GLY A 428 -27.58 8.01 40.39
C GLY A 428 -26.77 7.83 41.68
N LYS A 429 -27.20 6.93 42.58
CA LYS A 429 -26.56 6.73 43.87
C LYS A 429 -25.17 6.11 43.70
N GLU A 430 -24.17 6.74 44.32
CA GLU A 430 -22.84 6.16 44.48
C GLU A 430 -22.93 4.92 45.39
N MET A 431 -22.56 3.77 44.84
CA MET A 431 -22.61 2.48 45.52
C MET A 431 -21.25 2.11 46.11
N ALA A 432 -20.16 2.44 45.42
CA ALA A 432 -18.80 2.20 45.88
C ALA A 432 -17.81 3.20 45.26
N ARG A 433 -16.75 3.49 46.02
CA ARG A 433 -15.58 4.26 45.62
C ARG A 433 -14.33 3.58 46.15
N PHE A 434 -13.41 3.23 45.27
CA PHE A 434 -12.23 2.44 45.64
C PHE A 434 -11.08 2.65 44.66
N ALA A 435 -9.94 1.99 44.92
CA ALA A 435 -8.76 1.96 44.06
C ALA A 435 -8.18 3.35 43.70
N GLU A 436 -7.86 4.16 44.72
CA GLU A 436 -7.12 5.43 44.52
C GLU A 436 -5.77 5.19 43.83
N GLY A 437 -5.50 5.94 42.77
CA GLY A 437 -4.31 5.79 41.91
C GLY A 437 -4.44 4.75 40.81
N TYR A 438 -5.66 4.33 40.46
CA TYR A 438 -5.93 3.39 39.37
C TYR A 438 -6.92 3.99 38.37
N GLY A 439 -6.77 3.61 37.09
CA GLY A 439 -7.62 4.02 35.98
C GLY A 439 -7.48 3.05 34.81
N LEU A 440 -7.94 3.44 33.60
CA LEU A 440 -7.91 2.57 32.42
C LEU A 440 -8.57 1.22 32.69
N ALA A 441 -9.82 1.30 33.15
CA ALA A 441 -10.44 0.24 33.93
C ALA A 441 -11.71 -0.31 33.30
N ASN A 442 -11.96 -1.60 33.55
CA ASN A 442 -13.17 -2.31 33.16
C ASN A 442 -13.73 -3.11 34.34
N ALA A 443 -15.05 -3.31 34.32
CA ALA A 443 -15.75 -4.10 35.33
C ALA A 443 -16.43 -5.35 34.75
N PHE A 444 -16.43 -6.41 35.55
CA PHE A 444 -17.03 -7.69 35.19
C PHE A 444 -17.69 -8.31 36.43
N VAL A 445 -18.91 -8.82 36.29
CA VAL A 445 -19.64 -9.49 37.38
C VAL A 445 -19.75 -10.98 37.05
N HIS A 446 -19.32 -11.82 37.98
CA HIS A 446 -19.41 -13.28 37.84
C HIS A 446 -19.94 -13.90 39.14
N GLY A 447 -21.07 -14.61 39.04
CA GLY A 447 -21.76 -15.15 40.22
C GLY A 447 -22.20 -14.02 41.16
N ASP A 448 -21.77 -14.10 42.42
CA ASP A 448 -22.06 -13.12 43.48
C ASP A 448 -20.93 -12.08 43.67
N THR A 449 -19.92 -12.08 42.80
CA THR A 449 -18.68 -11.31 42.99
C THR A 449 -18.51 -10.25 41.89
N PHE A 450 -18.19 -9.04 42.32
CA PHE A 450 -17.84 -7.92 41.47
C PHE A 450 -16.33 -7.90 41.26
N TYR A 451 -15.90 -7.76 40.01
CA TYR A 451 -14.49 -7.61 39.63
C TYR A 451 -14.29 -6.29 38.89
N ALA A 452 -13.18 -5.60 39.18
CA ALA A 452 -12.69 -4.49 38.38
C ALA A 452 -11.22 -4.73 38.04
N CYS A 453 -10.86 -4.69 36.76
CA CYS A 453 -9.47 -4.65 36.32
C CYS A 453 -9.09 -3.20 36.01
N ALA A 454 -7.95 -2.74 36.51
CA ALA A 454 -7.50 -1.37 36.33
C ALA A 454 -5.97 -1.30 36.31
N SER A 455 -5.45 -0.40 35.48
CA SER A 455 -4.02 -0.11 35.41
C SER A 455 -3.61 0.88 36.48
N ARG A 456 -2.46 0.65 37.08
CA ARG A 456 -1.93 1.49 38.16
C ARG A 456 -1.23 2.72 37.59
N TRP A 457 -1.58 3.90 38.10
CA TRP A 457 -0.85 5.14 37.85
C TRP A 457 0.46 5.15 38.67
N GLY A 458 1.60 5.14 37.99
CA GLY A 458 2.93 5.08 38.56
C GLY A 458 3.48 6.42 39.03
N ASP A 459 4.53 6.36 39.86
CA ASP A 459 5.26 7.56 40.33
C ASP A 459 6.11 8.20 39.21
N ASP A 460 6.29 7.49 38.10
CA ASP A 460 6.94 7.94 36.87
C ASP A 460 5.98 8.66 35.89
N ASN A 461 4.74 8.93 36.32
CA ASN A 461 3.66 9.46 35.48
C ASN A 461 3.34 8.56 34.27
N SER A 462 3.43 7.25 34.44
CA SER A 462 3.03 6.26 33.43
C SER A 462 2.01 5.23 33.97
N TRP A 463 1.43 4.45 33.07
CA TRP A 463 0.52 3.35 33.38
C TRP A 463 1.27 2.01 33.41
N ASN A 464 1.20 1.32 34.55
CA ASN A 464 2.07 0.18 34.84
C ASN A 464 1.31 -1.16 34.83
N ASP A 465 1.23 -1.86 35.95
CA ASP A 465 0.60 -3.19 36.04
C ASP A 465 -0.94 -3.14 35.96
N VAL A 466 -1.57 -4.21 35.45
CA VAL A 466 -3.03 -4.42 35.56
C VAL A 466 -3.34 -5.15 36.86
N THR A 467 -4.17 -4.53 37.70
CA THR A 467 -4.61 -5.06 38.99
C THR A 467 -6.09 -5.41 38.95
N ILE A 468 -6.46 -6.56 39.50
CA ILE A 468 -7.86 -6.95 39.70
C ILE A 468 -8.25 -6.69 41.15
N PHE A 469 -9.35 -5.97 41.32
CA PHE A 469 -10.06 -5.78 42.58
C PHE A 469 -11.29 -6.67 42.58
N LYS A 470 -11.59 -7.32 43.71
CA LYS A 470 -12.81 -8.11 43.88
C LYS A 470 -13.54 -7.80 45.18
N SER A 471 -14.87 -7.86 45.13
CA SER A 471 -15.75 -7.66 46.29
C SER A 471 -17.07 -8.40 46.14
N LYS A 472 -17.64 -8.88 47.25
CA LYS A 472 -18.98 -9.51 47.31
C LYS A 472 -20.08 -8.59 47.86
N ASP A 473 -19.67 -7.56 48.59
CA ASP A 473 -20.55 -6.62 49.29
C ASP A 473 -20.41 -5.17 48.77
N LEU A 474 -19.39 -4.89 47.95
CA LEU A 474 -18.95 -3.56 47.49
C LEU A 474 -18.35 -2.67 48.59
N GLU A 475 -18.14 -3.22 49.79
CA GLU A 475 -17.59 -2.52 50.96
C GLU A 475 -16.18 -3.03 51.27
N THR A 476 -15.99 -4.35 51.25
CA THR A 476 -14.71 -5.02 51.50
C THR A 476 -14.05 -5.39 50.17
N TRP A 477 -12.80 -4.98 49.98
CA TRP A 477 -12.07 -5.14 48.71
C TRP A 477 -10.79 -5.93 48.89
N GLU A 478 -10.58 -6.91 48.01
CA GLU A 478 -9.32 -7.62 47.83
C GLU A 478 -8.71 -7.22 46.49
N SER A 479 -7.38 -7.15 46.39
CA SER A 479 -6.69 -6.79 45.15
C SER A 479 -5.50 -7.69 44.85
N THR A 480 -5.29 -8.05 43.59
CA THR A 480 -4.13 -8.82 43.13
C THR A 480 -3.64 -8.29 41.79
N VAL A 481 -2.32 -8.18 41.63
CA VAL A 481 -1.72 -7.82 40.34
C VAL A 481 -1.87 -9.00 39.38
N ALA A 482 -2.69 -8.84 38.35
CA ALA A 482 -2.96 -9.86 37.35
C ALA A 482 -1.89 -9.88 36.26
N ILE A 483 -1.54 -8.71 35.72
CA ILE A 483 -0.57 -8.57 34.64
C ILE A 483 0.52 -7.60 35.09
N ARG A 484 1.75 -8.10 35.22
CA ARG A 484 2.90 -7.24 35.55
C ARG A 484 3.42 -6.54 34.32
N GLN A 485 3.76 -5.27 34.49
CA GLN A 485 4.47 -4.47 33.50
C GLN A 485 5.83 -5.09 33.19
N GLU A 486 6.25 -5.00 31.93
CA GLU A 486 7.58 -5.44 31.49
C GLU A 486 8.32 -4.26 30.84
N LYS A 487 8.31 -4.16 29.51
CA LYS A 487 9.00 -3.09 28.75
C LYS A 487 8.04 -2.02 28.23
N GLU A 488 6.75 -2.33 28.26
CA GLU A 488 5.64 -1.51 27.82
C GLU A 488 4.91 -0.89 29.01
N SER A 489 4.14 0.15 28.75
CA SER A 489 3.04 0.60 29.61
C SER A 489 1.78 -0.20 29.27
N LEU A 490 0.96 -0.52 30.27
CA LEU A 490 -0.31 -1.24 30.09
C LEU A 490 -1.47 -0.29 30.34
N PHE A 491 -2.44 -0.31 29.44
CA PHE A 491 -3.53 0.66 29.40
C PHE A 491 -4.88 -0.03 29.68
N ASN A 492 -5.89 0.21 28.86
CA ASN A 492 -7.23 -0.36 29.03
C ASN A 492 -7.17 -1.89 29.00
N SER A 493 -8.01 -2.52 29.83
CA SER A 493 -8.17 -3.97 29.85
C SER A 493 -9.64 -4.33 29.86
N SER A 494 -10.00 -5.53 29.40
CA SER A 494 -11.38 -6.03 29.44
C SER A 494 -11.38 -7.54 29.63
N ILE A 495 -12.33 -8.04 30.41
CA ILE A 495 -12.44 -9.47 30.77
C ILE A 495 -13.77 -10.02 30.28
N CYS A 496 -13.76 -11.27 29.79
CA CYS A 496 -14.98 -12.06 29.62
C CYS A 496 -14.79 -13.51 30.08
N ALA A 497 -15.91 -14.16 30.40
CA ALA A 497 -15.94 -15.62 30.56
C ALA A 497 -16.01 -16.29 29.18
N GLY A 498 -15.23 -17.35 29.00
CA GLY A 498 -15.21 -18.22 27.82
C GLY A 498 -15.34 -19.70 28.21
N PRO A 499 -15.25 -20.63 27.23
CA PRO A 499 -15.43 -22.06 27.46
C PRO A 499 -14.38 -22.67 28.41
N ASP A 500 -13.17 -22.12 28.45
CA ASP A 500 -12.03 -22.65 29.21
C ASP A 500 -11.66 -21.83 30.45
N GLY A 501 -12.55 -20.93 30.88
CA GLY A 501 -12.33 -20.01 32.02
C GLY A 501 -12.58 -18.55 31.64
N PHE A 502 -11.60 -17.70 31.86
CA PHE A 502 -11.67 -16.26 31.66
C PHE A 502 -10.55 -15.79 30.73
N VAL A 503 -10.86 -14.80 29.89
CA VAL A 503 -9.94 -14.17 28.97
C VAL A 503 -9.89 -12.68 29.27
N MET A 504 -8.68 -12.13 29.32
CA MET A 504 -8.41 -10.70 29.39
C MET A 504 -7.74 -10.27 28.09
N VAL A 505 -8.24 -9.18 27.51
CA VAL A 505 -7.53 -8.38 26.52
C VAL A 505 -6.99 -7.14 27.24
N TYR A 506 -5.78 -6.71 26.91
CA TYR A 506 -5.20 -5.50 27.48
C TYR A 506 -4.35 -4.75 26.44
N GLU A 507 -4.48 -3.44 26.45
CA GLU A 507 -3.78 -2.51 25.59
C GLU A 507 -2.35 -2.28 26.07
N SER A 508 -1.42 -2.20 25.13
CA SER A 508 0.00 -2.07 25.39
C SER A 508 0.67 -1.20 24.32
N ASN A 509 1.59 -0.32 24.75
CA ASN A 509 2.44 0.46 23.85
C ASN A 509 3.82 -0.19 23.62
N ASP A 510 3.85 -1.52 23.57
CA ASP A 510 5.08 -2.28 23.29
C ASP A 510 5.80 -1.71 22.06
N PRO A 511 7.05 -1.22 22.21
CA PRO A 511 7.77 -0.54 21.14
C PRO A 511 8.12 -1.46 19.96
N THR A 512 7.89 -2.77 20.08
CA THR A 512 8.01 -3.73 18.97
C THR A 512 6.88 -3.58 17.94
N TYR A 513 5.76 -2.97 18.30
CA TYR A 513 4.57 -2.87 17.44
C TYR A 513 4.15 -1.40 17.25
N PRO A 514 3.13 -1.12 16.40
CA PRO A 514 2.52 0.21 16.35
C PRO A 514 2.12 0.70 17.74
N ALA A 515 2.06 2.01 17.92
CA ALA A 515 2.03 2.70 19.21
C ALA A 515 1.05 2.10 20.25
N PHE A 516 -0.06 1.47 19.81
CA PHE A 516 -0.94 0.70 20.67
C PHE A 516 -1.35 -0.62 20.02
N THR A 517 -1.20 -1.71 20.77
CA THR A 517 -1.59 -3.08 20.39
C THR A 517 -2.33 -3.80 21.51
N ILE A 518 -3.12 -4.81 21.14
CA ILE A 518 -3.91 -5.61 22.09
C ILE A 518 -3.19 -6.93 22.37
N LYS A 519 -2.84 -7.16 23.63
CA LYS A 519 -2.29 -8.41 24.16
C LYS A 519 -3.36 -9.18 24.93
N LEU A 520 -3.14 -10.48 25.12
CA LEU A 520 -4.11 -11.37 25.75
C LEU A 520 -3.55 -12.10 26.98
N ALA A 521 -4.43 -12.44 27.91
CA ALA A 521 -4.14 -13.32 29.05
C ALA A 521 -5.35 -14.21 29.36
N GLN A 522 -5.10 -15.35 30.01
CA GLN A 522 -6.13 -16.31 30.42
C GLN A 522 -6.03 -16.66 31.90
N SER A 523 -7.17 -17.00 32.49
CA SER A 523 -7.27 -17.50 33.87
C SER A 523 -8.36 -18.57 33.97
N LYS A 524 -8.17 -19.57 34.83
CA LYS A 524 -9.23 -20.55 35.14
C LYS A 524 -10.10 -20.15 36.32
N ASP A 525 -9.62 -19.23 37.17
CA ASP A 525 -10.15 -18.98 38.51
C ASP A 525 -10.30 -17.48 38.85
N MET A 526 -9.97 -16.57 37.92
CA MET A 526 -9.86 -15.11 38.12
C MET A 526 -8.73 -14.67 39.05
N GLU A 527 -7.94 -15.59 39.61
CA GLU A 527 -6.85 -15.28 40.55
C GLU A 527 -5.49 -15.42 39.88
N THR A 528 -5.26 -16.51 39.15
CA THR A 528 -4.00 -16.80 38.47
C THR A 528 -4.13 -16.47 36.99
N TRP A 529 -3.36 -15.48 36.53
CA TRP A 529 -3.38 -15.01 35.14
C TRP A 529 -2.11 -15.40 34.40
N THR A 530 -2.30 -15.97 33.22
CA THR A 530 -1.22 -16.38 32.31
C THR A 530 -1.27 -15.51 31.07
N LYS A 531 -0.24 -14.69 30.84
CA LYS A 531 -0.09 -13.95 29.58
C LYS A 531 -0.03 -14.92 28.40
N LEU A 532 -0.61 -14.53 27.29
CA LEU A 532 -0.50 -15.19 26.00
C LEU A 532 0.43 -14.35 25.11
N PRO A 533 1.76 -14.42 25.30
CA PRO A 533 2.72 -13.57 24.57
C PRO A 533 2.69 -13.80 23.06
N GLY A 534 2.19 -14.96 22.66
CA GLY A 534 1.90 -15.30 21.30
C GLY A 534 0.45 -15.12 20.91
N ALA A 535 -0.30 -14.21 21.49
CA ALA A 535 -1.61 -13.82 21.01
C ALA A 535 -1.66 -12.30 21.14
N THR A 536 -1.04 -11.62 20.18
CA THR A 536 -1.05 -10.16 20.08
C THR A 536 -1.82 -9.79 18.83
N PHE A 537 -2.93 -9.09 19.01
CA PHE A 537 -3.76 -8.58 17.94
C PHE A 537 -3.37 -7.12 17.62
N GLY A 538 -3.40 -6.76 16.34
CA GLY A 538 -3.09 -5.41 15.88
C GLY A 538 -1.60 -5.10 15.70
N THR A 539 -0.72 -6.09 15.51
CA THR A 539 0.74 -5.87 15.36
C THR A 539 1.17 -5.04 14.16
N ASN A 540 0.24 -4.67 13.27
CA ASN A 540 0.47 -3.87 12.07
C ASN A 540 -0.41 -2.62 12.01
N ARG A 541 -1.20 -2.32 13.04
CA ARG A 541 -2.11 -1.15 13.07
C ARG A 541 -2.32 -0.62 14.48
N TYR A 542 -2.83 0.60 14.60
CA TYR A 542 -3.25 1.14 15.89
C TYR A 542 -4.47 0.35 16.40
N THR A 543 -4.36 -0.30 17.56
CA THR A 543 -5.48 -0.98 18.22
C THR A 543 -5.48 -0.66 19.71
N ALA A 544 -6.43 0.16 20.14
CA ALA A 544 -6.54 0.63 21.52
C ALA A 544 -7.94 0.35 22.10
N CYS A 545 -8.09 0.58 23.40
CA CYS A 545 -9.35 0.51 24.14
C CYS A 545 -10.15 -0.79 23.90
N PRO A 546 -9.55 -1.97 24.08
CA PRO A 546 -10.23 -3.23 23.73
C PRO A 546 -11.36 -3.58 24.70
N SER A 547 -12.49 -4.03 24.17
CA SER A 547 -13.58 -4.65 24.94
C SER A 547 -13.94 -6.02 24.38
N ILE A 548 -13.77 -7.07 25.22
CA ILE A 548 -13.97 -8.46 24.81
C ILE A 548 -15.29 -9.03 25.34
N ARG A 549 -15.98 -9.83 24.51
CA ARG A 549 -17.18 -10.59 24.86
C ARG A 549 -17.13 -11.98 24.23
N TYR A 550 -17.77 -12.96 24.84
CA TYR A 550 -17.94 -14.29 24.26
C TYR A 550 -19.41 -14.57 23.97
N ALA A 551 -19.72 -14.92 22.71
CA ALA A 551 -21.07 -15.27 22.28
C ALA A 551 -21.00 -16.24 21.10
N ASN A 552 -21.98 -17.15 20.97
CA ASN A 552 -22.12 -18.07 19.82
C ASN A 552 -20.84 -18.83 19.40
N GLY A 553 -19.96 -19.15 20.35
CA GLY A 553 -18.72 -19.88 20.04
C GLY A 553 -17.54 -19.01 19.61
N TYR A 554 -17.68 -17.68 19.67
CA TYR A 554 -16.65 -16.71 19.28
C TYR A 554 -16.36 -15.72 20.40
N TYR A 555 -15.09 -15.35 20.52
CA TYR A 555 -14.64 -14.15 21.19
C TYR A 555 -14.75 -12.98 20.22
N TYR A 556 -15.50 -11.96 20.61
CA TYR A 556 -15.66 -10.71 19.90
C TYR A 556 -14.86 -9.63 20.62
N VAL A 557 -14.07 -8.86 19.87
CA VAL A 557 -13.33 -7.71 20.41
C VAL A 557 -13.75 -6.46 19.65
N LEU A 558 -14.34 -5.51 20.38
CA LEU A 558 -14.47 -4.12 19.95
C LEU A 558 -13.18 -3.39 20.29
N TYR A 559 -12.63 -2.62 19.36
CA TYR A 559 -11.38 -1.89 19.54
C TYR A 559 -11.35 -0.60 18.72
N THR A 560 -10.51 0.33 19.12
CA THR A 560 -10.34 1.63 18.45
C THR A 560 -9.21 1.57 17.40
N GLU A 561 -9.47 2.03 16.18
CA GLU A 561 -8.45 2.35 15.17
C GLU A 561 -8.29 3.86 14.99
N HIS A 562 -7.04 4.31 14.85
CA HIS A 562 -6.72 5.68 14.43
C HIS A 562 -6.56 5.74 12.90
N ARG A 563 -7.32 6.65 12.25
CA ARG A 563 -7.40 6.77 10.79
C ARG A 563 -6.57 7.95 10.29
N THR A 564 -5.43 7.66 9.68
CA THR A 564 -4.58 8.64 8.98
C THR A 564 -4.90 8.64 7.48
N PRO A 565 -4.98 9.79 6.78
CA PRO A 565 -4.69 11.16 7.25
C PRO A 565 -5.87 11.93 7.86
N LEU A 566 -7.07 11.36 7.91
CA LEU A 566 -8.28 12.04 8.42
C LEU A 566 -8.20 12.46 9.90
N TRP A 567 -7.27 11.89 10.65
CA TRP A 567 -7.05 12.12 12.08
C TRP A 567 -8.34 11.94 12.90
N ARG A 568 -8.92 10.73 12.84
CA ARG A 568 -10.11 10.35 13.64
C ARG A 568 -9.97 8.96 14.25
N PHE A 569 -10.71 8.71 15.31
CA PHE A 569 -10.74 7.44 16.03
C PHE A 569 -12.09 6.77 15.87
N GLU A 570 -12.07 5.52 15.44
CA GLU A 570 -13.26 4.74 15.08
C GLU A 570 -13.26 3.41 15.82
N THR A 571 -14.45 2.92 16.19
CA THR A 571 -14.60 1.58 16.78
C THR A 571 -14.77 0.53 15.68
N TYR A 572 -13.95 -0.52 15.72
CA TYR A 572 -13.97 -1.69 14.86
C TYR A 572 -14.36 -2.94 15.65
N LEU A 573 -14.83 -3.96 14.94
CA LEU A 573 -15.15 -5.28 15.47
C LEU A 573 -14.33 -6.36 14.78
N THR A 574 -13.75 -7.23 15.59
CA THR A 574 -13.09 -8.47 15.15
C THR A 574 -13.62 -9.65 15.97
N ARG A 575 -13.48 -10.88 15.46
CA ARG A 575 -13.81 -12.08 16.21
C ARG A 575 -12.79 -13.20 16.03
N SER A 576 -12.73 -14.11 16.98
CA SER A 576 -11.86 -15.28 16.98
C SER A 576 -12.51 -16.46 17.71
N LYS A 577 -12.28 -17.68 17.24
CA LYS A 577 -12.67 -18.89 18.00
C LYS A 577 -11.62 -19.33 18.99
N ASP A 578 -10.36 -19.10 18.66
CA ASP A 578 -9.20 -19.69 19.32
C ASP A 578 -8.28 -18.66 19.99
N LEU A 579 -8.60 -17.36 19.85
CA LEU A 579 -7.80 -16.20 20.26
C LEU A 579 -6.50 -16.03 19.45
N LYS A 580 -6.37 -16.77 18.33
CA LYS A 580 -5.16 -16.86 17.50
C LYS A 580 -5.41 -16.31 16.11
N THR A 581 -6.51 -16.75 15.53
CA THR A 581 -6.95 -16.38 14.19
C THR A 581 -8.10 -15.42 14.33
N TRP A 582 -7.92 -14.22 13.80
CA TRP A 582 -8.89 -13.15 13.88
C TRP A 582 -9.50 -12.89 12.52
N GLU A 583 -10.81 -12.62 12.50
CA GLU A 583 -11.54 -12.19 11.32
C GLU A 583 -12.21 -10.83 11.56
N PHE A 584 -11.84 -9.85 10.76
CA PHE A 584 -12.50 -8.55 10.74
C PHE A 584 -13.92 -8.67 10.21
N SER A 585 -14.83 -7.92 10.81
CA SER A 585 -16.12 -7.69 10.18
C SER A 585 -15.93 -6.93 8.86
N ALA A 586 -16.50 -7.46 7.78
CA ALA A 586 -16.58 -6.77 6.50
C ALA A 586 -17.43 -5.48 6.59
N ALA A 587 -18.30 -5.36 7.61
CA ALA A 587 -19.16 -4.21 7.85
C ALA A 587 -18.51 -3.10 8.70
N ASN A 588 -17.24 -3.25 9.10
CA ASN A 588 -16.52 -2.21 9.87
C ASN A 588 -16.43 -0.85 9.15
N PRO A 589 -16.43 0.28 9.89
CA PRO A 589 -16.43 0.38 11.37
C PRO A 589 -17.83 0.20 12.01
N VAL A 590 -17.86 -0.10 13.31
CA VAL A 590 -19.07 -0.15 14.14
C VAL A 590 -19.53 1.27 14.49
N LEU A 591 -18.61 2.13 14.91
CA LEU A 591 -18.86 3.54 15.23
C LEU A 591 -17.80 4.40 14.54
N ALA A 592 -18.25 5.47 13.88
CA ALA A 592 -17.40 6.53 13.37
C ALA A 592 -17.93 7.89 13.88
N PRO A 593 -17.07 8.88 14.16
CA PRO A 593 -17.52 10.19 14.64
C PRO A 593 -18.47 10.90 13.67
N GLU A 594 -19.60 11.38 14.20
CA GLU A 594 -20.61 12.11 13.45
C GLU A 594 -20.99 13.42 14.15
N GLY A 595 -20.83 14.53 13.43
CA GLY A 595 -21.22 15.86 13.90
C GLY A 595 -20.27 16.44 14.97
N VAL A 596 -20.56 17.68 15.36
CA VAL A 596 -19.69 18.47 16.25
C VAL A 596 -19.67 17.92 17.68
N GLU A 597 -20.75 17.28 18.12
CA GLU A 597 -20.86 16.73 19.48
C GLU A 597 -20.05 15.45 19.69
N GLU A 598 -19.66 14.74 18.63
CA GLU A 598 -18.79 13.57 18.73
C GLU A 598 -17.29 13.91 18.55
N GLY A 599 -16.99 15.09 17.98
CA GLY A 599 -15.62 15.54 17.73
C GLY A 599 -14.91 14.64 16.70
N ILE A 600 -13.74 14.13 17.05
CA ILE A 600 -12.95 13.22 16.21
C ILE A 600 -12.84 11.82 16.81
N ASN A 601 -13.59 11.52 17.87
CA ASN A 601 -13.39 10.34 18.69
C ASN A 601 -14.67 9.51 18.87
N ASN A 602 -14.63 8.22 18.52
CA ASN A 602 -15.59 7.21 18.98
C ASN A 602 -14.80 6.00 19.48
N SER A 603 -14.22 6.12 20.68
CA SER A 603 -13.34 5.13 21.32
C SER A 603 -13.97 4.51 22.57
N ASP A 604 -13.19 3.71 23.28
CA ASP A 604 -13.56 3.07 24.56
C ASP A 604 -14.95 2.40 24.55
N PRO A 605 -15.22 1.56 23.53
CA PRO A 605 -16.53 0.97 23.35
C PRO A 605 -16.80 -0.10 24.41
N GLU A 606 -17.94 -0.01 25.08
CA GLU A 606 -18.38 -1.01 26.05
C GLU A 606 -19.82 -1.45 25.79
N THR A 607 -20.11 -2.74 26.01
CA THR A 607 -21.40 -3.33 25.66
C THR A 607 -22.09 -4.01 26.84
N ILE A 608 -23.41 -3.87 26.93
CA ILE A 608 -24.25 -4.63 27.86
C ILE A 608 -25.55 -5.03 27.19
N GLU A 609 -26.02 -6.24 27.51
CA GLU A 609 -27.39 -6.62 27.24
C GLU A 609 -28.27 -6.28 28.44
N TYR A 610 -29.33 -5.51 28.22
CA TYR A 610 -30.28 -5.15 29.26
C TYR A 610 -31.67 -4.99 28.67
N ASN A 611 -32.69 -5.58 29.31
CA ASN A 611 -34.09 -5.55 28.86
C ASN A 611 -34.28 -5.96 27.38
N GLY A 612 -33.56 -7.00 26.92
CA GLY A 612 -33.67 -7.54 25.56
C GLY A 612 -33.09 -6.65 24.46
N LYS A 613 -32.26 -5.66 24.83
CA LYS A 613 -31.54 -4.76 23.93
C LYS A 613 -30.06 -4.77 24.25
N THR A 614 -29.24 -4.47 23.26
CA THR A 614 -27.81 -4.23 23.43
C THR A 614 -27.55 -2.73 23.44
N PHE A 615 -26.89 -2.28 24.49
CA PHE A 615 -26.43 -0.90 24.62
C PHE A 615 -24.92 -0.86 24.40
N LEU A 616 -24.48 0.05 23.54
CA LEU A 616 -23.08 0.41 23.33
C LEU A 616 -22.83 1.77 23.97
N TYR A 617 -21.94 1.84 24.94
CA TYR A 617 -21.42 3.08 25.50
C TYR A 617 -20.06 3.35 24.88
N TYR A 618 -19.77 4.61 24.53
CA TYR A 618 -18.52 4.96 23.87
C TYR A 618 -18.12 6.39 24.21
N ALA A 619 -16.82 6.63 24.21
CA ALA A 619 -16.23 7.94 24.42
C ALA A 619 -16.32 8.78 23.15
N VAL A 620 -16.63 10.06 23.32
CA VAL A 620 -16.58 11.08 22.28
C VAL A 620 -15.78 12.28 22.72
N GLY A 621 -15.18 13.02 21.79
CA GLY A 621 -14.23 14.07 22.15
C GLY A 621 -13.15 14.36 21.11
N ASP A 622 -12.11 15.04 21.58
CA ASP A 622 -10.91 15.37 20.81
C ASP A 622 -9.65 14.64 21.28
N GLN A 623 -9.80 13.69 22.22
CA GLN A 623 -8.71 12.92 22.84
C GLN A 623 -7.69 13.78 23.63
N GLN A 624 -7.92 15.09 23.81
CA GLN A 624 -6.95 16.01 24.42
C GLN A 624 -7.56 16.95 25.46
N THR A 625 -8.63 17.65 25.12
CA THR A 625 -9.16 18.75 25.93
C THR A 625 -10.53 18.45 26.51
N TRP A 626 -11.34 17.59 25.87
CA TRP A 626 -12.64 17.20 26.39
C TRP A 626 -13.03 15.79 25.95
N MET A 627 -13.76 15.10 26.84
CA MET A 627 -14.38 13.81 26.54
C MET A 627 -15.73 13.67 27.24
N ASN A 628 -16.67 13.02 26.57
CA ASN A 628 -17.99 12.69 27.09
C ASN A 628 -18.33 11.24 26.73
N ILE A 629 -19.32 10.65 27.39
CA ILE A 629 -19.88 9.35 27.03
C ILE A 629 -21.19 9.54 26.29
N LYS A 630 -21.31 8.91 25.12
CA LYS A 630 -22.57 8.72 24.40
C LYS A 630 -22.96 7.25 24.36
N ARG A 631 -24.16 6.99 23.86
CA ARG A 631 -24.73 5.65 23.77
C ARG A 631 -25.37 5.40 22.41
N ALA A 632 -25.23 4.16 21.94
CA ALA A 632 -25.98 3.62 20.83
C ALA A 632 -26.74 2.37 21.27
N VAL A 633 -27.84 2.08 20.56
CA VAL A 633 -28.75 0.98 20.90
C VAL A 633 -28.95 0.08 19.70
N TYR A 634 -28.85 -1.23 19.92
CA TYR A 634 -29.24 -2.27 18.97
C TYR A 634 -30.49 -3.01 19.49
N PRO A 635 -31.55 -3.17 18.67
CA PRO A 635 -32.83 -3.74 19.08
C PRO A 635 -32.81 -5.29 19.10
N GLY A 636 -31.89 -5.88 19.84
CA GLY A 636 -31.75 -7.32 19.99
C GLY A 636 -30.74 -7.69 21.07
N THR A 637 -30.44 -8.99 21.19
CA THR A 637 -29.45 -9.51 22.16
C THR A 637 -28.02 -9.19 21.73
N LEU A 638 -27.08 -9.30 22.67
CA LEU A 638 -25.66 -9.04 22.39
C LEU A 638 -25.09 -10.01 21.34
N ALA A 639 -25.57 -11.26 21.36
CA ALA A 639 -25.21 -12.25 20.34
C ALA A 639 -25.75 -11.86 18.95
N GLN A 640 -26.99 -11.40 18.85
CA GLN A 640 -27.59 -10.94 17.59
C GLN A 640 -26.86 -9.72 17.03
N PHE A 641 -26.49 -8.78 17.90
CA PHE A 641 -25.67 -7.62 17.56
C PHE A 641 -24.37 -8.06 16.87
N PHE A 642 -23.59 -8.93 17.52
CA PHE A 642 -22.32 -9.37 16.96
C PHE A 642 -22.47 -10.13 15.64
N GLU A 643 -23.42 -11.07 15.54
CA GLU A 643 -23.62 -11.82 14.28
C GLU A 643 -24.07 -10.93 13.11
N SER A 644 -24.78 -9.83 13.38
CA SER A 644 -25.21 -8.91 12.31
C SER A 644 -24.05 -8.29 11.54
N TYR A 645 -22.87 -8.18 12.16
CA TYR A 645 -21.63 -7.72 11.54
C TYR A 645 -20.89 -8.79 10.72
N TYR A 646 -21.35 -10.04 10.77
CA TYR A 646 -20.76 -11.18 10.07
C TYR A 646 -21.77 -11.89 9.16
N ALA A 647 -22.79 -11.16 8.69
CA ALA A 647 -23.69 -11.61 7.63
C ALA A 647 -22.91 -11.96 6.33
N THR A 648 -21.82 -11.25 6.08
CA THR A 648 -20.77 -11.62 5.12
C THR A 648 -19.61 -12.27 5.89
N PRO A 649 -18.95 -13.32 5.35
CA PRO A 649 -17.78 -13.91 5.98
C PRO A 649 -16.74 -12.86 6.37
N GLY A 650 -16.14 -13.02 7.55
CA GLY A 650 -15.09 -12.12 8.02
C GLY A 650 -13.83 -12.20 7.16
N ILE A 651 -13.07 -11.11 7.18
CA ILE A 651 -11.79 -11.01 6.45
C ILE A 651 -10.67 -11.39 7.40
N VAL A 652 -9.86 -12.38 7.03
CA VAL A 652 -8.73 -12.84 7.86
C VAL A 652 -7.79 -11.68 8.16
N ASP A 653 -7.50 -11.45 9.44
CA ASP A 653 -6.49 -10.48 9.87
C ASP A 653 -5.09 -11.11 9.85
N LYS A 654 -4.17 -10.47 9.12
CA LYS A 654 -2.74 -10.81 9.08
C LYS A 654 -1.91 -10.03 10.09
N GLY A 655 -2.53 -9.10 10.83
CA GLY A 655 -1.94 -8.30 11.89
C GLY A 655 -1.95 -8.96 13.26
N THR A 656 -2.10 -10.29 13.34
CA THR A 656 -1.99 -11.02 14.60
C THR A 656 -0.66 -11.75 14.66
N ALA A 657 0.12 -11.49 15.71
CA ALA A 657 1.21 -12.38 16.07
C ALA A 657 0.65 -13.51 16.93
N PHE A 658 0.46 -14.69 16.33
CA PHE A 658 0.31 -15.92 17.11
C PHE A 658 1.69 -16.56 17.31
N ALA A 659 2.13 -16.81 18.55
CA ALA A 659 3.14 -17.83 18.76
C ALA A 659 2.40 -19.14 18.57
N ALA A 660 2.46 -19.66 17.34
CA ALA A 660 2.18 -21.06 17.10
C ALA A 660 2.71 -21.88 18.29
N GLN A 661 2.02 -22.97 18.65
CA GLN A 661 2.80 -24.10 19.14
C GLN A 661 3.85 -24.25 18.06
N GLN A 662 5.04 -23.77 18.37
CA GLN A 662 6.06 -23.67 17.37
C GLN A 662 6.23 -25.12 16.90
N PRO A 663 6.10 -25.45 15.60
CA PRO A 663 7.22 -26.22 15.08
C PRO A 663 8.42 -25.40 15.55
N PRO A 664 9.25 -26.00 16.43
CA PRO A 664 10.12 -25.32 17.39
C PRO A 664 10.65 -24.04 16.77
N ALA A 665 10.61 -22.90 17.50
CA ALA A 665 10.86 -21.55 16.98
C ALA A 665 11.57 -21.66 15.68
N GLU A 666 10.92 -21.27 14.57
CA GLU A 666 11.59 -21.18 13.28
C GLU A 666 12.89 -20.49 13.64
N SER A 667 13.95 -21.30 13.69
CA SER A 667 15.09 -20.93 14.48
C SER A 667 15.68 -19.72 13.78
N PRO A 668 16.55 -18.92 14.42
CA PRO A 668 17.29 -17.92 13.67
C PRO A 668 17.89 -18.52 12.38
N ASP A 669 18.19 -19.82 12.39
CA ASP A 669 18.57 -20.62 11.24
C ASP A 669 17.39 -20.93 10.28
N ASP A 670 16.25 -21.46 10.71
CA ASP A 670 15.13 -21.73 9.78
C ASP A 670 14.57 -20.45 9.13
N ALA A 671 14.53 -19.34 9.88
CA ALA A 671 14.09 -18.04 9.36
C ALA A 671 15.09 -17.51 8.33
N ARG A 672 16.38 -17.82 8.54
CA ARG A 672 17.45 -17.53 7.57
C ARG A 672 17.28 -18.41 6.35
N ASP A 673 16.99 -19.67 6.53
CA ASP A 673 16.77 -20.64 5.47
C ASP A 673 15.62 -20.22 4.55
N ARG A 674 14.50 -19.77 5.11
CA ARG A 674 13.37 -19.27 4.31
C ARG A 674 13.75 -18.05 3.48
N ARG A 675 14.34 -17.01 4.09
CA ARG A 675 14.67 -15.76 3.37
C ARG A 675 15.82 -15.94 2.39
N THR A 676 16.77 -16.83 2.68
CA THR A 676 17.89 -17.16 1.78
C THR A 676 17.56 -18.20 0.72
N ALA A 677 16.36 -18.79 0.71
CA ALA A 677 15.99 -19.83 -0.26
C ALA A 677 16.17 -19.38 -1.72
N TRP A 678 15.65 -18.20 -2.07
CA TRP A 678 15.80 -17.66 -3.42
C TRP A 678 17.27 -17.43 -3.78
N PHE A 679 18.08 -17.03 -2.80
CA PHE A 679 19.50 -16.75 -2.98
C PHE A 679 20.29 -18.03 -3.22
N ARG A 680 20.01 -19.08 -2.44
CA ARG A 680 20.58 -20.42 -2.65
C ARG A 680 20.21 -20.97 -4.03
N ASP A 681 19.04 -20.64 -4.56
CA ASP A 681 18.62 -21.08 -5.89
C ASP A 681 19.24 -20.24 -7.02
N ALA A 682 19.43 -18.94 -6.78
CA ALA A 682 19.88 -17.97 -7.77
C ALA A 682 21.28 -18.25 -8.31
N LYS A 683 22.23 -18.62 -7.44
CA LYS A 683 23.66 -18.94 -7.71
C LYS A 683 24.52 -17.89 -8.39
N PHE A 684 23.97 -17.03 -9.24
CA PHE A 684 24.72 -16.13 -10.10
C PHE A 684 24.06 -14.76 -10.18
N GLY A 685 24.81 -13.73 -9.80
CA GLY A 685 24.36 -12.34 -9.77
C GLY A 685 25.35 -11.37 -10.41
N MET A 686 24.88 -10.15 -10.68
CA MET A 686 25.70 -9.05 -11.16
C MET A 686 26.06 -8.09 -10.01
N PHE A 687 27.34 -7.80 -9.84
CA PHE A 687 27.77 -6.65 -9.06
C PHE A 687 27.95 -5.46 -10.00
N VAL A 688 27.50 -4.28 -9.60
CA VAL A 688 27.73 -3.04 -10.36
C VAL A 688 28.38 -2.01 -9.45
N HIS A 689 29.63 -1.67 -9.76
CA HIS A 689 30.36 -0.56 -9.13
C HIS A 689 30.37 0.65 -10.05
N TRP A 690 29.50 1.61 -9.74
CA TRP A 690 29.36 2.84 -10.49
C TRP A 690 29.17 4.06 -9.58
N GLY A 691 29.91 5.13 -9.87
CA GLY A 691 29.98 6.34 -9.07
C GLY A 691 30.94 7.35 -9.66
N THR A 692 31.27 8.41 -8.93
CA THR A 692 32.09 9.53 -9.44
C THR A 692 33.51 9.11 -9.83
N TYR A 693 34.03 8.02 -9.27
CA TYR A 693 35.29 7.40 -9.69
C TYR A 693 35.31 6.98 -11.16
N ALA A 694 34.16 6.71 -11.78
CA ALA A 694 34.08 6.38 -13.21
C ALA A 694 34.50 7.56 -14.10
N VAL A 695 34.32 8.80 -13.64
CA VAL A 695 34.80 10.02 -14.32
C VAL A 695 36.33 10.09 -14.29
N ARG A 696 36.93 9.68 -13.17
CA ARG A 696 38.39 9.69 -13.02
C ARG A 696 39.03 8.58 -13.86
N ALA A 697 38.41 7.40 -13.92
CA ALA A 697 38.77 6.23 -14.73
C ALA A 697 40.17 5.61 -14.53
N LYS A 698 41.20 6.35 -14.12
CA LYS A 698 42.49 5.86 -13.63
C LYS A 698 43.22 6.97 -12.88
N ASN A 699 44.10 6.62 -11.95
CA ASN A 699 45.02 7.61 -11.40
C ASN A 699 46.28 7.79 -12.27
N GLU A 700 47.16 8.73 -11.89
CA GLU A 700 48.42 9.01 -12.60
C GLU A 700 49.36 7.79 -12.67
N LYS A 701 49.18 6.82 -11.76
CA LYS A 701 49.94 5.56 -11.70
C LYS A 701 49.28 4.42 -12.49
N GLY A 702 48.15 4.66 -13.16
CA GLY A 702 47.40 3.64 -13.92
C GLY A 702 46.65 2.62 -13.06
N VAL A 703 46.39 2.92 -11.78
CA VAL A 703 45.72 2.07 -10.79
C VAL A 703 44.23 2.44 -10.67
N CYS A 704 43.44 1.49 -10.14
CA CYS A 704 41.99 1.53 -9.92
C CYS A 704 41.47 2.87 -9.38
N ALA A 705 40.42 3.41 -9.99
CA ALA A 705 39.85 4.70 -9.61
C ALA A 705 38.97 4.67 -8.34
N THR A 706 38.41 3.51 -7.94
CA THR A 706 37.47 3.46 -6.79
C THR A 706 38.12 3.77 -5.44
N TRP A 707 39.41 3.47 -5.30
CA TRP A 707 40.21 3.75 -4.08
C TRP A 707 41.10 4.99 -4.20
N SER A 708 41.11 5.60 -5.38
CA SER A 708 42.08 6.64 -5.73
C SER A 708 41.95 7.92 -4.89
N MET A 709 40.80 8.18 -4.26
CA MET A 709 40.66 9.28 -3.29
C MET A 709 41.60 9.07 -2.10
N ASN A 710 41.63 7.85 -1.57
CA ASN A 710 42.49 7.48 -0.46
C ASN A 710 43.94 7.21 -0.91
N ASP A 711 44.16 6.39 -1.94
CA ASP A 711 45.51 5.95 -2.32
C ASP A 711 46.42 7.10 -2.80
N ASP A 712 45.83 8.10 -3.45
CA ASP A 712 46.56 9.29 -3.90
C ASP A 712 46.42 10.47 -2.93
N GLN A 713 45.72 10.29 -1.80
CA GLN A 713 45.46 11.32 -0.79
C GLN A 713 44.84 12.59 -1.40
N VAL A 714 43.87 12.41 -2.31
CA VAL A 714 43.20 13.53 -2.99
C VAL A 714 42.34 14.27 -1.98
N PRO A 715 42.49 15.60 -1.82
CA PRO A 715 41.64 16.37 -0.93
C PRO A 715 40.15 16.21 -1.27
N VAL A 716 39.28 16.14 -0.26
CA VAL A 716 37.81 15.98 -0.42
C VAL A 716 37.24 17.00 -1.41
N SER A 717 37.65 18.26 -1.30
CA SER A 717 37.18 19.35 -2.17
C SER A 717 37.64 19.21 -3.62
N GLU A 718 38.77 18.56 -3.88
CA GLU A 718 39.26 18.29 -5.23
C GLU A 718 38.54 17.08 -5.82
N TYR A 719 38.36 16.00 -5.04
CA TYR A 719 37.66 14.81 -5.50
C TYR A 719 36.17 15.08 -5.78
N ALA A 720 35.52 15.94 -4.98
CA ALA A 720 34.13 16.33 -5.19
C ALA A 720 33.87 16.95 -6.58
N GLN A 721 34.88 17.47 -7.27
CA GLN A 721 34.76 18.00 -8.63
C GLN A 721 34.47 16.91 -9.69
N TYR A 722 34.68 15.63 -9.37
CA TYR A 722 34.25 14.54 -10.25
C TYR A 722 32.72 14.41 -10.27
N ALA A 723 32.02 14.69 -9.16
CA ALA A 723 30.56 14.72 -9.12
C ALA A 723 29.97 15.77 -10.09
N GLU A 724 30.68 16.89 -10.25
CA GLU A 724 30.30 17.97 -11.19
C GLU A 724 30.44 17.61 -12.68
N ARG A 725 31.16 16.52 -12.97
CA ARG A 725 31.41 16.01 -14.32
C ARG A 725 30.71 14.69 -14.58
N PHE A 726 30.19 14.04 -13.54
CA PHE A 726 29.43 12.82 -13.65
C PHE A 726 28.07 13.15 -14.26
N GLN A 727 27.92 12.86 -15.56
CA GLN A 727 26.71 13.14 -16.34
C GLN A 727 26.44 11.97 -17.28
N PRO A 728 25.86 10.89 -16.77
CA PRO A 728 25.79 9.64 -17.50
C PRO A 728 24.69 9.64 -18.56
N ALA A 729 25.01 10.22 -19.71
CA ALA A 729 24.06 10.50 -20.78
C ALA A 729 23.51 9.24 -21.47
N LYS A 730 24.19 8.09 -21.32
CA LYS A 730 23.84 6.82 -21.97
C LYS A 730 23.37 5.76 -20.98
N PHE A 731 23.28 6.09 -19.70
CA PHE A 731 22.76 5.18 -18.69
C PHE A 731 21.30 4.80 -18.98
N ASP A 732 21.05 3.49 -19.06
CA ASP A 732 19.73 2.88 -19.17
C ASP A 732 19.64 1.66 -18.24
N ALA A 733 18.82 1.78 -17.20
CA ALA A 733 18.57 0.72 -16.24
C ALA A 733 18.02 -0.56 -16.90
N ASN A 734 17.17 -0.45 -17.93
CA ASN A 734 16.62 -1.60 -18.65
C ASN A 734 17.70 -2.31 -19.45
N GLN A 735 18.64 -1.56 -20.03
CA GLN A 735 19.78 -2.13 -20.74
C GLN A 735 20.64 -2.97 -19.80
N TRP A 736 20.93 -2.48 -18.58
CA TRP A 736 21.68 -3.23 -17.58
C TRP A 736 20.96 -4.51 -17.15
N MET A 737 19.64 -4.45 -16.90
CA MET A 737 18.83 -5.63 -16.60
C MET A 737 18.81 -6.62 -17.77
N GLY A 738 18.76 -6.13 -19.01
CA GLY A 738 18.86 -6.93 -20.22
C GLY A 738 20.20 -7.66 -20.33
N ILE A 739 21.30 -6.98 -20.04
CA ILE A 739 22.65 -7.57 -20.00
C ILE A 739 22.70 -8.66 -18.91
N ALA A 740 22.21 -8.38 -17.69
CA ALA A 740 22.12 -9.33 -16.59
C ALA A 740 21.42 -10.63 -16.99
N LYS A 741 20.20 -10.48 -17.53
CA LYS A 741 19.38 -11.61 -17.98
C LYS A 741 20.05 -12.38 -19.09
N SER A 742 20.66 -11.70 -20.05
CA SER A 742 21.36 -12.36 -21.16
C SER A 742 22.54 -13.20 -20.69
N ALA A 743 23.15 -12.83 -19.56
CA ALA A 743 24.22 -13.58 -18.92
C ALA A 743 23.72 -14.75 -18.04
N GLY A 744 22.40 -14.86 -17.80
CA GLY A 744 21.82 -15.83 -16.88
C GLY A 744 21.86 -15.40 -15.40
N MET A 745 22.13 -14.14 -15.10
CA MET A 745 22.11 -13.65 -13.72
C MET A 745 20.66 -13.57 -13.20
N ARG A 746 20.47 -13.80 -11.89
CA ARG A 746 19.16 -13.84 -11.22
C ARG A 746 18.95 -12.70 -10.23
N TYR A 747 20.01 -11.96 -9.93
CA TYR A 747 19.98 -10.79 -9.06
C TYR A 747 21.07 -9.79 -9.44
N LEU A 748 20.87 -8.54 -9.05
CA LEU A 748 21.83 -7.44 -9.24
C LEU A 748 22.04 -6.70 -7.92
N ILE A 749 23.30 -6.43 -7.57
CA ILE A 749 23.70 -5.61 -6.42
C ILE A 749 24.41 -4.36 -6.94
N PHE A 750 23.85 -3.19 -6.62
CA PHE A 750 24.33 -1.89 -7.12
C PHE A 750 24.91 -1.03 -6.01
N THR A 751 26.04 -0.36 -6.26
CA THR A 751 26.64 0.62 -5.34
C THR A 751 25.73 1.83 -5.13
N SER A 752 24.87 1.79 -4.12
CA SER A 752 24.04 2.93 -3.71
C SER A 752 24.87 4.05 -3.09
N LYS A 753 25.96 3.69 -2.40
CA LYS A 753 27.03 4.58 -1.94
C LYS A 753 28.31 3.78 -1.79
N HIS A 754 29.42 4.30 -2.30
CA HIS A 754 30.76 3.71 -2.14
C HIS A 754 31.63 4.60 -1.22
N HIS A 755 32.88 4.20 -0.92
CA HIS A 755 33.72 4.83 0.11
C HIS A 755 33.96 6.33 -0.10
N GLU A 756 33.91 6.83 -1.33
CA GLU A 756 34.00 8.25 -1.65
C GLU A 756 32.80 9.07 -1.16
N GLY A 757 31.76 8.42 -0.63
CA GLY A 757 30.61 9.05 0.03
C GLY A 757 29.53 9.59 -0.91
N TYR A 758 29.70 9.46 -2.24
CA TYR A 758 28.71 9.93 -3.20
C TYR A 758 27.49 9.00 -3.23
N SER A 759 26.32 9.53 -2.88
CA SER A 759 25.08 8.76 -2.87
C SER A 759 24.47 8.70 -4.27
N MET A 760 24.28 7.50 -4.83
CA MET A 760 23.70 7.25 -6.15
C MET A 760 22.16 7.33 -6.16
N PHE A 761 21.57 7.85 -5.09
CA PHE A 761 20.14 7.98 -4.85
C PHE A 761 19.82 9.36 -4.26
N ASP A 762 18.54 9.73 -4.27
CA ASP A 762 18.11 11.02 -3.73
C ASP A 762 17.94 10.94 -2.20
N THR A 763 19.01 11.25 -1.47
CA THR A 763 19.05 11.30 0.00
C THR A 763 18.72 12.69 0.52
N ALA A 764 17.91 12.79 1.57
CA ALA A 764 17.66 14.03 2.29
C ALA A 764 18.90 14.50 3.09
N LEU A 765 19.79 13.58 3.47
CA LEU A 765 20.83 13.78 4.49
C LEU A 765 22.15 14.36 3.96
N SER A 766 22.36 14.37 2.64
CA SER A 766 23.55 14.97 2.02
C SER A 766 23.18 15.69 0.72
N THR A 767 23.94 16.72 0.35
CA THR A 767 23.90 17.32 -1.00
C THR A 767 24.88 16.66 -1.96
N TYR A 768 25.82 15.84 -1.45
CA TYR A 768 26.77 15.08 -2.25
C TYR A 768 26.11 13.78 -2.76
N SER A 769 25.12 13.95 -3.64
CA SER A 769 24.30 12.87 -4.20
C SER A 769 23.96 13.09 -5.67
N ALA A 770 23.56 12.01 -6.36
CA ALA A 770 23.08 12.04 -7.74
C ALA A 770 21.76 12.79 -7.91
N GLY A 771 20.85 12.66 -6.93
CA GLY A 771 19.53 13.31 -6.95
C GLY A 771 19.62 14.83 -6.84
N LYS A 772 20.51 15.34 -5.97
CA LYS A 772 20.69 16.78 -5.74
C LYS A 772 21.81 17.40 -6.57
N GLY A 773 22.75 16.58 -7.06
CA GLY A 773 23.86 17.01 -7.90
C GLY A 773 23.46 17.19 -9.36
N LYS A 774 24.47 17.41 -10.22
CA LYS A 774 24.27 17.66 -11.65
C LYS A 774 23.52 16.58 -12.43
N PRO A 775 23.66 15.28 -12.15
CA PRO A 775 22.79 14.29 -12.79
C PRO A 775 21.31 14.59 -12.59
N GLY A 776 20.92 15.12 -11.43
CA GLY A 776 19.54 15.39 -11.05
C GLY A 776 18.66 14.13 -11.11
N ARG A 777 19.25 12.96 -10.83
CA ARG A 777 18.64 11.64 -11.08
C ARG A 777 18.81 10.72 -9.88
N ASP A 778 17.76 9.94 -9.63
CA ASP A 778 17.71 8.89 -8.62
C ASP A 778 17.92 7.53 -9.30
N PHE A 779 19.19 7.15 -9.49
CA PHE A 779 19.55 5.93 -10.22
C PHE A 779 19.09 4.65 -9.51
N VAL A 780 19.02 4.68 -8.17
CA VAL A 780 18.48 3.57 -7.38
C VAL A 780 17.00 3.35 -7.72
N ARG A 781 16.18 4.40 -7.78
CA ARG A 781 14.76 4.29 -8.19
C ARG A 781 14.59 3.75 -9.60
N GLU A 782 15.40 4.24 -10.54
CA GLU A 782 15.38 3.77 -11.93
C GLU A 782 15.73 2.28 -12.05
N LEU A 783 16.76 1.83 -11.32
CA LEU A 783 17.16 0.41 -11.29
C LEU A 783 16.10 -0.47 -10.61
N VAL A 784 15.45 -0.01 -9.55
CA VAL A 784 14.34 -0.73 -8.91
C VAL A 784 13.18 -0.92 -9.88
N ALA A 785 12.80 0.13 -10.61
CA ALA A 785 11.74 0.06 -11.59
C ALA A 785 12.09 -0.96 -12.70
N ALA A 786 13.30 -0.88 -13.25
CA ALA A 786 13.76 -1.80 -14.29
C ALA A 786 13.87 -3.26 -13.79
N ALA A 787 14.34 -3.46 -12.57
CA ALA A 787 14.44 -4.80 -11.95
C ALA A 787 13.06 -5.43 -11.78
N ARG A 788 12.08 -4.68 -11.28
CA ARG A 788 10.70 -5.13 -11.12
C ARG A 788 10.04 -5.46 -12.45
N ALA A 789 10.16 -4.58 -13.44
CA ALA A 789 9.69 -4.84 -14.80
C ALA A 789 10.34 -6.08 -15.43
N SER A 790 11.52 -6.45 -14.93
CA SER A 790 12.30 -7.59 -15.39
C SER A 790 12.18 -8.84 -14.51
N ASP A 791 11.40 -8.87 -13.42
CA ASP A 791 11.42 -10.01 -12.48
C ASP A 791 12.86 -10.37 -12.04
N MET A 792 13.68 -9.35 -11.79
CA MET A 792 15.06 -9.46 -11.33
C MET A 792 15.12 -9.06 -9.86
N ARG A 793 15.79 -9.87 -9.04
CA ARG A 793 16.05 -9.51 -7.64
C ARG A 793 17.05 -8.35 -7.58
N ILE A 794 16.85 -7.39 -6.70
CA ILE A 794 17.70 -6.20 -6.59
C ILE A 794 18.14 -5.95 -5.15
N GLY A 795 19.45 -5.72 -5.01
CA GLY A 795 20.09 -5.34 -3.77
C GLY A 795 20.95 -4.09 -3.90
N PHE A 796 21.28 -3.50 -2.77
CA PHE A 796 22.10 -2.30 -2.70
C PHE A 796 23.34 -2.55 -1.88
N TYR A 797 24.48 -2.33 -2.53
CA TYR A 797 25.73 -2.15 -1.84
C TYR A 797 25.72 -0.80 -1.14
N TYR A 798 26.18 -0.76 0.11
CA TYR A 798 26.29 0.45 0.90
C TYR A 798 27.60 0.44 1.70
N SER A 799 28.45 1.44 1.45
CA SER A 799 29.67 1.67 2.23
C SER A 799 29.39 2.28 3.59
N MET A 800 29.74 1.57 4.66
CA MET A 800 29.77 2.06 6.04
C MET A 800 30.87 3.11 6.22
N LEU A 801 32.03 2.90 5.58
CA LEU A 801 33.11 3.87 5.42
C LEU A 801 32.65 5.08 4.59
N ASP A 802 33.09 6.28 4.96
CA ASP A 802 32.81 7.51 4.20
C ASP A 802 33.98 8.50 4.27
N TRP A 803 34.68 8.66 3.15
CA TRP A 803 35.81 9.59 3.02
C TRP A 803 35.38 11.04 2.82
N HIS A 804 34.10 11.30 2.57
CA HIS A 804 33.58 12.64 2.33
C HIS A 804 32.94 13.24 3.60
N HIS A 805 32.19 12.45 4.36
CA HIS A 805 31.43 12.95 5.50
C HIS A 805 32.36 13.36 6.66
N PRO A 806 32.35 14.64 7.10
CA PRO A 806 33.31 15.14 8.08
C PRO A 806 33.18 14.46 9.46
N ASP A 807 31.95 14.11 9.85
CA ASP A 807 31.72 13.42 11.12
C ASP A 807 32.26 11.98 11.12
N TYR A 808 32.63 11.38 9.98
CA TYR A 808 33.27 10.05 9.97
C TYR A 808 34.54 10.03 10.82
N ALA A 809 35.40 11.05 10.64
CA ALA A 809 36.61 11.21 11.44
C ALA A 809 36.39 12.07 12.69
N ALA A 810 35.51 13.09 12.62
CA ALA A 810 35.37 14.08 13.69
C ALA A 810 34.40 13.66 14.80
N ASN A 811 33.34 12.92 14.48
CA ASN A 811 32.28 12.52 15.43
C ASN A 811 31.59 11.24 14.97
N PHE A 812 32.33 10.13 15.04
CA PHE A 812 31.89 8.84 14.53
C PHE A 812 30.53 8.36 15.07
N PRO A 813 30.20 8.48 16.38
CA PRO A 813 28.88 8.10 16.88
C PRO A 813 27.74 8.86 16.21
N LYS A 814 27.92 10.16 15.94
CA LYS A 814 26.92 10.97 15.23
C LYS A 814 26.78 10.53 13.77
N TYR A 815 27.90 10.26 13.09
CA TYR A 815 27.87 9.70 11.74
C TYR A 815 27.08 8.37 11.70
N VAL A 816 27.31 7.48 12.68
CA VAL A 816 26.57 6.22 12.79
C VAL A 816 25.07 6.47 13.04
N ASP A 817 24.72 7.22 14.09
CA ASP A 817 23.35 7.35 14.56
C ASP A 817 22.45 8.16 13.61
N GLU A 818 22.98 9.23 13.02
CA GLU A 818 22.20 10.14 12.19
C GLU A 818 22.35 9.81 10.71
N PHE A 819 23.58 9.63 10.21
CA PHE A 819 23.85 9.54 8.78
C PHE A 819 23.75 8.11 8.25
N LEU A 820 24.50 7.15 8.81
CA LEU A 820 24.47 5.75 8.39
C LEU A 820 23.08 5.14 8.59
N PHE A 821 22.53 5.22 9.81
CA PHE A 821 21.18 4.72 10.10
C PHE A 821 20.12 5.45 9.27
N GLY A 822 20.26 6.78 9.11
CA GLY A 822 19.34 7.57 8.30
C GLY A 822 19.32 7.14 6.83
N GLN A 823 20.47 7.01 6.18
CA GLN A 823 20.54 6.61 4.77
C GLN A 823 20.10 5.16 4.53
N VAL A 824 20.44 4.24 5.44
CA VAL A 824 19.96 2.85 5.37
C VAL A 824 18.43 2.82 5.52
N ARG A 825 17.85 3.64 6.41
CA ARG A 825 16.40 3.79 6.55
C ARG A 825 15.76 4.35 5.28
N GLU A 826 16.36 5.35 4.63
CA GLU A 826 15.89 5.87 3.34
C GLU A 826 15.88 4.77 2.26
N LEU A 827 16.94 3.97 2.17
CA LEU A 827 17.00 2.83 1.25
C LEU A 827 15.93 1.76 1.54
N CYS A 828 15.63 1.54 2.82
CA CYS A 828 14.62 0.57 3.27
C CYS A 828 13.17 1.08 3.14
N THR A 829 12.93 2.37 2.91
CA THR A 829 11.57 2.94 2.96
C THR A 829 11.14 3.61 1.65
N ASN A 830 12.06 4.28 0.94
CA ASN A 830 11.72 5.11 -0.22
C ASN A 830 11.66 4.34 -1.55
N TYR A 831 12.08 3.08 -1.55
CA TYR A 831 12.26 2.27 -2.76
C TYR A 831 11.39 1.01 -2.79
N GLY A 832 10.47 0.82 -1.83
CA GLY A 832 9.63 -0.38 -1.69
C GLY A 832 10.43 -1.62 -1.21
N PRO A 833 9.94 -2.84 -1.44
CA PRO A 833 10.68 -4.04 -1.06
C PRO A 833 12.01 -4.17 -1.80
N ILE A 834 13.07 -4.51 -1.07
CA ILE A 834 14.43 -4.75 -1.57
C ILE A 834 14.90 -6.16 -1.18
N ASP A 835 15.77 -6.79 -1.97
CA ASP A 835 16.16 -8.18 -1.76
C ASP A 835 17.47 -8.33 -0.97
N CYS A 836 18.34 -7.32 -0.95
CA CYS A 836 19.63 -7.39 -0.25
C CYS A 836 20.17 -5.99 0.12
N LEU A 837 20.76 -5.88 1.31
CA LEU A 837 21.70 -4.82 1.69
C LEU A 837 23.09 -5.44 1.87
N TRP A 838 24.02 -5.02 1.02
CA TRP A 838 25.38 -5.55 0.95
C TRP A 838 26.32 -4.50 1.53
N PHE A 839 26.75 -4.66 2.78
CA PHE A 839 27.62 -3.69 3.45
C PHE A 839 29.09 -3.86 3.08
N ASP A 840 29.85 -2.78 3.17
CA ASP A 840 31.31 -2.79 3.03
C ASP A 840 31.95 -1.63 3.80
N GLY A 841 33.26 -1.62 3.97
CA GLY A 841 33.94 -0.53 4.69
C GLY A 841 33.86 -0.65 6.21
N GLU A 842 33.63 -1.85 6.73
CA GLU A 842 33.41 -2.13 8.14
C GLU A 842 34.71 -2.20 8.96
N TRP A 843 35.86 -2.31 8.30
CA TRP A 843 37.15 -2.71 8.91
C TRP A 843 37.76 -1.71 9.88
N ASP A 844 37.33 -0.44 9.87
CA ASP A 844 37.89 0.60 10.75
C ASP A 844 37.43 0.45 12.21
N HIS A 845 36.21 -0.05 12.43
CA HIS A 845 35.58 -0.07 13.75
C HIS A 845 34.98 -1.45 14.10
N PRO A 846 35.00 -1.84 15.39
CA PRO A 846 34.33 -3.06 15.83
C PRO A 846 32.80 -2.94 15.70
N ILE A 847 32.12 -4.08 15.65
CA ILE A 847 30.65 -4.18 15.50
C ILE A 847 29.86 -3.30 16.50
N ALA A 848 30.37 -3.15 17.72
CA ALA A 848 29.74 -2.36 18.77
C ALA A 848 29.73 -0.85 18.47
N GLU A 849 30.80 -0.33 17.85
CA GLU A 849 30.90 1.09 17.49
C GLU A 849 30.06 1.42 16.26
N TRP A 850 29.99 0.49 15.30
CA TRP A 850 29.05 0.57 14.18
C TRP A 850 27.58 0.40 14.58
N LYS A 851 27.33 -0.09 15.80
CA LYS A 851 26.00 -0.48 16.30
C LYS A 851 25.29 -1.46 15.36
N SER A 852 26.02 -2.38 14.75
CA SER A 852 25.49 -3.18 13.64
C SER A 852 24.40 -4.14 14.04
N GLU A 853 24.37 -4.61 15.30
CA GLU A 853 23.23 -5.41 15.78
C GLU A 853 21.93 -4.61 15.74
N SER A 854 21.98 -3.33 16.15
CA SER A 854 20.84 -2.42 16.08
C SER A 854 20.49 -2.07 14.63
N LEU A 855 21.50 -1.86 13.77
CA LEU A 855 21.29 -1.58 12.34
C LEU A 855 20.61 -2.77 11.65
N ILE A 856 21.09 -3.99 11.91
CA ILE A 856 20.48 -5.23 11.42
C ILE A 856 19.05 -5.35 11.94
N ALA A 857 18.82 -5.12 13.24
CA ALA A 857 17.48 -5.20 13.83
C ALA A 857 16.52 -4.20 13.16
N GLU A 858 16.97 -2.98 12.87
CA GLU A 858 16.17 -1.97 12.17
C GLU A 858 15.87 -2.39 10.73
N ILE A 859 16.87 -2.87 9.99
CA ILE A 859 16.66 -3.39 8.63
C ILE A 859 15.65 -4.54 8.65
N ARG A 860 15.75 -5.45 9.62
CA ARG A 860 14.81 -6.59 9.75
C ARG A 860 13.39 -6.12 10.05
N ALA A 861 13.23 -5.02 10.80
CA ALA A 861 11.91 -4.43 11.08
C ALA A 861 11.31 -3.78 9.82
N LEU A 862 12.12 -3.09 9.01
CA LEU A 862 11.67 -2.39 7.81
C LEU A 862 11.52 -3.32 6.59
N GLN A 863 12.43 -4.29 6.45
CA GLN A 863 12.63 -5.16 5.29
C GLN A 863 12.93 -6.59 5.76
N PRO A 864 11.95 -7.33 6.32
CA PRO A 864 12.17 -8.63 6.98
C PRO A 864 12.73 -9.73 6.07
N ASN A 865 12.62 -9.57 4.74
CA ASN A 865 13.11 -10.53 3.76
C ASN A 865 14.43 -10.11 3.08
N ALA A 866 14.94 -8.90 3.34
CA ALA A 866 16.18 -8.44 2.71
C ALA A 866 17.38 -9.19 3.29
N LEU A 867 18.29 -9.65 2.43
CA LEU A 867 19.51 -10.32 2.85
C LEU A 867 20.57 -9.32 3.33
N ILE A 868 21.35 -9.70 4.34
CA ILE A 868 22.46 -8.91 4.86
C ILE A 868 23.73 -9.76 4.83
N ASN A 869 24.83 -9.21 4.33
CA ASN A 869 26.14 -9.88 4.29
C ASN A 869 26.89 -9.77 5.64
N ASP A 870 28.04 -10.44 5.74
CA ASP A 870 28.87 -10.51 6.96
C ASP A 870 29.85 -9.35 7.18
N ARG A 871 29.75 -8.29 6.37
CA ARG A 871 30.61 -7.10 6.45
C ARG A 871 30.01 -6.03 7.34
N VAL A 872 29.80 -6.40 8.59
CA VAL A 872 29.07 -5.59 9.59
C VAL A 872 29.96 -5.16 10.76
N GLY A 873 31.25 -5.43 10.71
CA GLY A 873 32.21 -4.93 11.68
C GLY A 873 33.58 -5.52 11.45
N LYS A 874 34.61 -4.85 11.97
CA LYS A 874 35.97 -5.36 11.96
C LYS A 874 36.00 -6.76 12.55
N ASP A 875 36.65 -7.68 11.84
CA ASP A 875 36.80 -9.08 12.25
C ASP A 875 35.47 -9.88 12.31
N GLU A 876 34.40 -9.49 11.63
CA GLU A 876 33.13 -10.25 11.65
C GLU A 876 32.92 -11.20 10.45
N ARG A 877 33.66 -10.99 9.35
CA ARG A 877 33.56 -11.80 8.11
C ARG A 877 33.75 -13.30 8.40
N GLY A 878 32.83 -14.12 7.90
CA GLY A 878 32.77 -15.57 8.05
C GLY A 878 32.43 -16.08 9.47
N ARG A 879 32.14 -15.18 10.42
CA ARG A 879 31.93 -15.52 11.84
C ARG A 879 30.55 -15.12 12.36
N ASN A 880 30.05 -13.96 11.94
CA ASN A 880 28.82 -13.39 12.51
C ASN A 880 27.56 -14.15 12.08
N ARG A 881 26.80 -14.68 13.04
CA ARG A 881 25.59 -15.46 12.75
C ARG A 881 24.31 -14.62 12.65
N LEU A 882 24.34 -13.31 12.90
CA LEU A 882 23.17 -12.43 12.75
C LEU A 882 22.86 -12.12 11.27
N VAL A 883 23.84 -12.32 10.41
CA VAL A 883 23.76 -12.06 8.98
C VAL A 883 23.19 -13.26 8.21
N ASP A 884 22.95 -13.09 6.92
CA ASP A 884 22.28 -14.09 6.09
C ASP A 884 23.23 -14.87 5.19
N PHE A 885 24.36 -14.28 4.82
CA PHE A 885 25.36 -14.93 4.00
C PHE A 885 26.77 -14.40 4.27
N TYR A 886 27.76 -15.26 4.04
CA TYR A 886 29.17 -14.92 4.16
C TYR A 886 29.78 -14.48 2.84
N THR A 887 30.79 -13.60 2.89
CA THR A 887 31.42 -13.04 1.68
C THR A 887 32.86 -13.49 1.50
N ARG A 888 33.22 -13.76 0.25
CA ARG A 888 34.59 -14.04 -0.19
C ARG A 888 34.93 -13.16 -1.36
N GLU A 889 36.09 -12.54 -1.31
CA GLU A 889 36.46 -11.52 -2.26
C GLU A 889 37.69 -11.92 -3.07
N GLN A 890 37.54 -11.92 -4.39
CA GLN A 890 38.60 -12.15 -5.37
C GLN A 890 39.29 -13.52 -5.24
N PRO A 891 40.10 -13.95 -6.24
CA PRO A 891 40.74 -15.27 -6.21
C PRO A 891 41.60 -15.53 -4.97
N VAL A 892 42.25 -14.50 -4.43
CA VAL A 892 43.13 -14.62 -3.25
C VAL A 892 42.41 -15.17 -2.02
N GLU A 893 41.13 -14.83 -1.86
CA GLU A 893 40.28 -15.46 -0.87
C GLU A 893 39.66 -16.72 -1.46
N ILE A 894 38.95 -16.66 -2.58
CA ILE A 894 38.15 -17.77 -3.15
C ILE A 894 38.94 -19.09 -3.31
N ASP A 895 40.23 -19.01 -3.64
CA ASP A 895 41.11 -20.17 -3.89
C ASP A 895 41.60 -20.85 -2.60
N LYS A 896 41.37 -20.23 -1.44
CA LYS A 896 41.61 -20.86 -0.14
C LYS A 896 40.32 -21.52 0.31
N ALA A 897 40.36 -22.78 0.72
CA ALA A 897 39.17 -23.41 1.30
C ALA A 897 38.83 -22.73 2.64
N ALA A 898 37.61 -22.23 2.80
CA ALA A 898 37.10 -21.83 4.12
C ALA A 898 36.31 -22.95 4.78
N GLU A 899 36.34 -22.99 6.11
CA GLU A 899 35.69 -24.02 6.91
C GLU A 899 34.16 -24.07 6.69
N PHE A 900 33.55 -22.94 6.31
CA PHE A 900 32.11 -22.84 6.12
C PHE A 900 31.60 -23.35 4.75
N GLU A 901 32.50 -23.53 3.77
CA GLU A 901 32.13 -23.96 2.41
C GLU A 901 31.60 -25.40 2.40
N GLY A 902 30.39 -25.59 1.88
CA GLY A 902 29.73 -26.91 1.78
C GLY A 902 29.41 -27.60 3.12
N ARG A 903 29.58 -26.91 4.26
CA ARG A 903 29.49 -27.51 5.61
C ARG A 903 28.62 -26.75 6.61
N THR A 904 28.19 -25.53 6.31
CA THR A 904 27.38 -24.69 7.22
C THR A 904 26.00 -24.37 6.65
N ALA A 905 25.05 -24.06 7.53
CA ALA A 905 23.69 -23.65 7.16
C ALA A 905 23.62 -22.23 6.55
N ILE A 906 24.65 -21.40 6.76
CA ILE A 906 24.71 -20.03 6.24
C ILE A 906 25.28 -20.07 4.82
N PRO A 907 24.53 -19.64 3.79
CA PRO A 907 25.05 -19.58 2.43
C PRO A 907 26.22 -18.60 2.32
N TRP A 908 26.96 -18.67 1.23
CA TRP A 908 28.08 -17.77 1.00
C TRP A 908 28.14 -17.31 -0.45
N GLU A 909 28.75 -16.17 -0.65
CA GLU A 909 28.88 -15.51 -1.93
C GLU A 909 30.34 -15.10 -2.18
N ALA A 910 30.83 -15.44 -3.36
CA ALA A 910 32.07 -14.93 -3.90
C ALA A 910 31.78 -13.70 -4.76
N CYS A 911 32.33 -12.54 -4.40
CA CYS A 911 32.38 -11.38 -5.28
C CYS A 911 33.72 -11.37 -6.04
N MET A 912 33.68 -11.14 -7.36
CA MET A 912 34.88 -11.14 -8.21
C MET A 912 34.77 -10.15 -9.37
N THR A 913 35.90 -9.58 -9.75
CA THR A 913 36.05 -8.70 -10.92
C THR A 913 36.32 -9.48 -12.21
N ILE A 914 35.86 -8.97 -13.36
CA ILE A 914 36.22 -9.53 -14.68
C ILE A 914 37.63 -9.10 -15.09
N GLY A 915 37.95 -7.81 -14.94
CA GLY A 915 39.30 -7.27 -15.10
C GLY A 915 40.07 -7.24 -13.79
N GLU A 916 40.82 -6.17 -13.57
CA GLU A 916 41.58 -5.92 -12.34
C GLU A 916 40.88 -4.95 -11.38
N SER A 917 39.79 -4.31 -11.82
CA SER A 917 39.13 -3.21 -11.11
C SER A 917 37.64 -3.48 -10.84
N TRP A 918 37.14 -2.97 -9.71
CA TRP A 918 35.71 -2.95 -9.40
C TRP A 918 34.98 -1.88 -10.21
N GLY A 919 35.36 -0.61 -10.04
CA GLY A 919 34.85 0.46 -10.88
C GLY A 919 35.53 0.52 -12.25
N TYR A 920 35.03 1.35 -13.14
CA TYR A 920 35.59 1.54 -14.47
C TYR A 920 37.08 1.94 -14.42
N LYS A 921 37.91 1.17 -15.13
CA LYS A 921 39.33 1.45 -15.35
C LYS A 921 39.60 1.59 -16.85
N GLU A 922 40.08 2.76 -17.28
CA GLU A 922 40.46 2.96 -18.68
C GLU A 922 41.64 2.03 -19.04
N GLY A 923 41.43 1.17 -20.04
CA GLY A 923 42.44 0.17 -20.45
C GLY A 923 42.59 -1.01 -19.48
N ASP A 924 41.52 -1.41 -18.79
CA ASP A 924 41.51 -2.57 -17.89
C ASP A 924 41.90 -3.87 -18.63
N ALA A 925 43.10 -4.36 -18.37
CA ALA A 925 43.66 -5.56 -18.99
C ALA A 925 44.73 -6.20 -18.08
N PRO A 926 44.84 -7.55 -18.07
CA PRO A 926 44.07 -8.50 -18.86
C PRO A 926 42.69 -8.83 -18.26
N LEU A 927 41.66 -8.91 -19.12
CA LEU A 927 40.32 -9.38 -18.72
C LEU A 927 40.25 -10.91 -18.72
N LYS A 928 39.76 -11.52 -17.63
CA LYS A 928 39.55 -12.97 -17.50
C LYS A 928 38.72 -13.52 -18.65
N SER A 929 39.09 -14.67 -19.19
CA SER A 929 38.38 -15.25 -20.36
C SER A 929 36.99 -15.76 -19.96
N ALA A 930 36.06 -15.87 -20.92
CA ALA A 930 34.75 -16.46 -20.65
C ALA A 930 34.84 -17.90 -20.10
N ALA A 931 35.78 -18.69 -20.63
CA ALA A 931 36.04 -20.05 -20.14
C ALA A 931 36.49 -20.07 -18.67
N GLU A 932 37.39 -19.15 -18.31
CA GLU A 932 37.81 -18.96 -16.91
C GLU A 932 36.63 -18.58 -16.02
N LEU A 933 35.78 -17.64 -16.44
CA LEU A 933 34.62 -17.20 -15.66
C LEU A 933 33.58 -18.32 -15.47
N ILE A 934 33.35 -19.16 -16.49
CA ILE A 934 32.49 -20.35 -16.38
C ILE A 934 33.07 -21.35 -15.38
N ARG A 935 34.39 -21.62 -15.45
CA ARG A 935 35.06 -22.51 -14.48
C ARG A 935 34.95 -21.99 -13.06
N ARG A 936 35.08 -20.68 -12.86
CA ARG A 936 34.89 -20.02 -11.56
C ARG A 936 33.46 -20.20 -11.04
N LEU A 937 32.45 -19.95 -11.88
CA LEU A 937 31.05 -20.19 -11.52
C LEU A 937 30.81 -21.63 -11.07
N VAL A 938 31.27 -22.60 -11.86
CA VAL A 938 31.14 -24.03 -11.55
C VAL A 938 31.87 -24.39 -10.25
N ASP A 939 33.10 -23.92 -10.08
CA ASP A 939 33.89 -24.22 -8.89
C ASP A 939 33.22 -23.68 -7.61
N ILE A 940 32.71 -22.45 -7.64
CA ILE A 940 32.00 -21.82 -6.51
C ILE A 940 30.70 -22.56 -6.20
N VAL A 941 29.88 -22.85 -7.21
CA VAL A 941 28.59 -23.52 -7.03
C VAL A 941 28.78 -24.97 -6.56
N SER A 942 29.83 -25.65 -7.03
CA SER A 942 30.19 -27.00 -6.55
C SER A 942 30.57 -27.04 -5.07
N ARG A 943 30.94 -25.89 -4.50
CA ARG A 943 31.23 -25.67 -3.07
C ARG A 943 30.04 -25.03 -2.32
N GLY A 944 28.88 -24.96 -2.97
CA GLY A 944 27.62 -24.47 -2.41
C GLY A 944 27.47 -22.95 -2.38
N GLY A 945 28.37 -22.20 -3.00
CA GLY A 945 28.35 -20.74 -3.00
C GLY A 945 27.60 -20.12 -4.18
N ASN A 946 27.42 -18.82 -4.09
CA ASN A 946 26.97 -17.95 -5.19
C ASN A 946 28.16 -17.17 -5.76
N LEU A 947 28.13 -16.88 -7.07
CA LEU A 947 29.07 -15.95 -7.71
C LEU A 947 28.37 -14.62 -8.00
N LEU A 948 28.89 -13.54 -7.43
CA LEU A 948 28.52 -12.17 -7.73
C LEU A 948 29.61 -11.55 -8.62
N LEU A 949 29.36 -11.50 -9.92
CA LEU A 949 30.36 -11.09 -10.90
C LEU A 949 30.23 -9.61 -11.24
N ASN A 950 31.31 -8.87 -11.08
CA ASN A 950 31.30 -7.42 -11.17
C ASN A 950 31.43 -6.86 -12.59
N VAL A 951 30.73 -5.76 -12.83
CA VAL A 951 30.93 -4.82 -13.94
C VAL A 951 31.18 -3.41 -13.41
N GLY A 952 32.07 -2.67 -14.08
CA GLY A 952 32.32 -1.25 -13.84
C GLY A 952 31.90 -0.43 -15.05
N PRO A 953 30.68 0.15 -15.07
CA PRO A 953 30.22 1.02 -16.15
C PRO A 953 31.06 2.30 -16.22
N ASP A 954 31.25 2.82 -17.44
CA ASP A 954 31.98 4.08 -17.65
C ASP A 954 31.21 5.31 -17.16
N ALA A 955 31.80 6.50 -17.26
CA ALA A 955 31.18 7.75 -16.80
C ALA A 955 29.88 8.11 -17.54
N ASP A 956 29.67 7.59 -18.76
CA ASP A 956 28.45 7.80 -19.54
C ASP A 956 27.34 6.80 -19.15
N GLY A 957 27.67 5.75 -18.40
CA GLY A 957 26.75 4.71 -17.93
C GLY A 957 26.72 3.45 -18.79
N GLU A 958 27.68 3.28 -19.71
CA GLU A 958 27.78 2.09 -20.55
C GLU A 958 28.64 1.02 -19.90
N ILE A 959 28.18 -0.23 -19.93
CA ILE A 959 29.02 -1.38 -19.55
C ILE A 959 29.96 -1.68 -20.73
N PRO A 960 31.30 -1.71 -20.54
CA PRO A 960 32.25 -1.90 -21.62
C PRO A 960 31.97 -3.14 -22.47
N ALA A 961 32.00 -3.00 -23.81
CA ALA A 961 31.65 -4.08 -24.74
C ALA A 961 32.43 -5.40 -24.50
N PRO A 962 33.76 -5.40 -24.23
CA PRO A 962 34.50 -6.64 -23.95
C PRO A 962 34.03 -7.38 -22.68
N ILE A 963 33.41 -6.67 -21.74
CA ILE A 963 32.76 -7.25 -20.55
C ILE A 963 31.42 -7.87 -20.96
N VAL A 964 30.59 -7.15 -21.71
CA VAL A 964 29.30 -7.65 -22.22
C VAL A 964 29.47 -8.92 -23.07
N GLU A 965 30.51 -8.99 -23.90
CA GLU A 965 30.84 -10.19 -24.69
C GLU A 965 31.09 -11.43 -23.82
N ARG A 966 31.83 -11.27 -22.73
CA ARG A 966 32.10 -12.36 -21.77
C ARG A 966 30.84 -12.79 -21.05
N LEU A 967 30.02 -11.84 -20.61
CA LEU A 967 28.73 -12.10 -19.97
C LEU A 967 27.78 -12.87 -20.89
N LYS A 968 27.68 -12.46 -22.17
CA LYS A 968 26.89 -13.19 -23.18
C LYS A 968 27.42 -14.60 -23.43
N ALA A 969 28.74 -14.80 -23.43
CA ALA A 969 29.33 -16.12 -23.57
C ALA A 969 29.01 -17.05 -22.38
N ILE A 970 29.03 -16.52 -21.15
CA ILE A 970 28.57 -17.26 -19.95
C ILE A 970 27.08 -17.62 -20.11
N GLY A 971 26.25 -16.66 -20.51
CA GLY A 971 24.83 -16.89 -20.74
C GLY A 971 24.54 -17.95 -21.80
N ALA A 972 25.32 -17.98 -22.89
CA ALA A 972 25.23 -19.01 -23.92
C ALA A 972 25.52 -20.42 -23.36
N TRP A 973 26.52 -20.54 -22.48
CA TRP A 973 26.82 -21.80 -21.80
C TRP A 973 25.72 -22.19 -20.80
N LEU A 974 25.21 -21.24 -20.01
CA LEU A 974 24.13 -21.46 -19.05
C LEU A 974 22.79 -21.79 -19.70
N LYS A 975 22.54 -21.37 -20.93
CA LYS A 975 21.34 -21.78 -21.67
C LYS A 975 21.28 -23.30 -21.85
N ALA A 976 22.43 -23.95 -22.06
CA ALA A 976 22.53 -25.39 -22.22
C ALA A 976 22.77 -26.13 -20.90
N ASN A 977 23.49 -25.51 -19.96
CA ASN A 977 23.96 -26.17 -18.74
C ASN A 977 23.32 -25.64 -17.45
N GLY A 978 22.41 -24.67 -17.51
CA GLY A 978 21.92 -23.93 -16.34
C GLY A 978 21.22 -24.78 -15.28
N GLU A 979 20.63 -25.92 -15.66
CA GLU A 979 20.04 -26.89 -14.71
C GLU A 979 21.09 -27.42 -13.71
N SER A 980 22.35 -27.52 -14.13
CA SER A 980 23.48 -27.92 -13.29
C SER A 980 24.02 -26.81 -12.39
N ILE A 981 23.41 -25.62 -12.43
CA ILE A 981 23.78 -24.46 -11.62
C ILE A 981 22.61 -24.07 -10.72
N TYR A 982 21.47 -23.67 -11.29
CA TYR A 982 20.36 -23.09 -10.51
C TYR A 982 19.64 -24.13 -9.63
N GLY A 983 19.46 -23.78 -8.36
CA GLY A 983 18.83 -24.66 -7.36
C GLY A 983 19.64 -25.94 -7.07
N THR A 984 20.94 -25.93 -7.35
CA THR A 984 21.83 -27.04 -7.00
C THR A 984 22.44 -26.89 -5.60
N THR A 985 22.88 -27.99 -5.02
CA THR A 985 23.66 -28.06 -3.80
C THR A 985 25.14 -28.35 -4.10
N ALA A 986 25.99 -28.17 -3.09
CA ALA A 986 27.40 -28.54 -3.16
C ALA A 986 27.60 -30.03 -3.52
N SER A 987 28.81 -30.35 -3.99
CA SER A 987 29.25 -31.72 -4.29
C SER A 987 29.01 -32.65 -3.11
N PRO A 988 28.32 -33.80 -3.30
CA PRO A 988 28.22 -34.83 -2.27
C PRO A 988 29.53 -35.64 -2.14
N PHE A 989 30.49 -35.46 -3.06
CA PHE A 989 31.80 -36.11 -3.00
C PHE A 989 32.79 -35.23 -2.24
N ALA A 990 33.46 -35.80 -1.24
CA ALA A 990 34.59 -35.16 -0.58
C ALA A 990 35.80 -35.02 -1.52
N ILE A 991 36.05 -36.04 -2.35
CA ILE A 991 37.07 -36.03 -3.40
C ILE A 991 36.46 -36.69 -4.63
N LEU A 992 36.44 -35.96 -5.74
CA LEU A 992 36.09 -36.48 -7.06
C LEU A 992 37.37 -36.61 -7.90
N PRO A 993 37.67 -37.78 -8.49
CA PRO A 993 38.92 -37.99 -9.24
C PRO A 993 39.09 -37.09 -10.46
N ALA A 994 37.99 -36.62 -11.05
CA ALA A 994 37.99 -35.74 -12.20
C ALA A 994 36.79 -34.80 -12.18
N GLY A 995 37.06 -33.51 -12.39
CA GLY A 995 36.03 -32.47 -12.48
C GLY A 995 35.47 -32.00 -11.14
N LYS A 996 34.37 -31.26 -11.23
CA LYS A 996 33.59 -30.75 -10.10
C LYS A 996 32.17 -31.31 -10.15
N CYS A 997 31.47 -31.33 -9.03
CA CYS A 997 30.12 -31.88 -8.96
C CYS A 997 29.14 -30.91 -8.31
N THR A 998 27.96 -30.76 -8.89
CA THR A 998 26.79 -30.19 -8.23
C THR A 998 25.69 -31.26 -8.18
N ALA A 999 24.74 -31.10 -7.27
CA ALA A 999 23.63 -32.03 -7.13
C ALA A 999 22.29 -31.32 -7.08
N LYS A 1000 21.24 -31.97 -7.58
CA LYS A 1000 19.85 -31.52 -7.48
C LYS A 1000 18.92 -32.70 -7.54
N ASP A 1001 18.02 -32.83 -6.58
CA ASP A 1001 17.10 -33.95 -6.47
C ASP A 1001 17.85 -35.29 -6.55
N ASN A 1002 17.46 -36.19 -7.46
CA ASN A 1002 18.14 -37.47 -7.73
C ASN A 1002 19.24 -37.38 -8.80
N ARG A 1003 19.75 -36.19 -9.11
CA ARG A 1003 20.73 -35.97 -10.19
C ARG A 1003 22.07 -35.45 -9.67
N LEU A 1004 23.15 -35.97 -10.25
CA LEU A 1004 24.50 -35.45 -10.16
C LEU A 1004 24.88 -34.80 -11.48
N TYR A 1005 25.52 -33.64 -11.42
CA TYR A 1005 26.11 -32.98 -12.59
C TYR A 1005 27.62 -32.92 -12.40
N VAL A 1006 28.35 -33.65 -13.22
CA VAL A 1006 29.81 -33.63 -13.20
C VAL A 1006 30.33 -32.74 -14.32
N HIS A 1007 31.13 -31.76 -13.91
CA HIS A 1007 31.68 -30.71 -14.75
C HIS A 1007 33.14 -30.99 -15.05
N LEU A 1008 33.46 -31.20 -16.32
CA LEU A 1008 34.78 -31.61 -16.80
C LEU A 1008 35.40 -30.49 -17.62
N GLU A 1009 36.56 -29.98 -17.18
CA GLU A 1009 37.38 -29.06 -17.98
C GLU A 1009 38.15 -29.80 -19.08
N THR A 1010 38.56 -31.04 -18.80
CA THR A 1010 39.31 -31.91 -19.73
C THR A 1010 38.87 -33.36 -19.57
N HIS A 1011 39.14 -34.18 -20.59
CA HIS A 1011 38.83 -35.61 -20.56
C HIS A 1011 39.74 -36.33 -19.54
N PRO A 1012 39.22 -37.17 -18.63
CA PRO A 1012 40.01 -37.79 -17.56
C PRO A 1012 40.93 -38.96 -18.01
N GLY A 1013 41.15 -39.14 -19.30
CA GLY A 1013 41.93 -40.26 -19.86
C GLY A 1013 41.32 -41.67 -19.71
N GLY A 1014 40.12 -41.79 -19.15
CA GLY A 1014 39.41 -43.05 -18.89
C GLY A 1014 37.94 -42.83 -18.55
N PRO A 1015 37.20 -43.83 -18.05
CA PRO A 1015 35.84 -43.63 -17.60
C PRO A 1015 35.79 -42.67 -16.39
N LEU A 1016 34.75 -41.85 -16.32
CA LEU A 1016 34.46 -41.00 -15.18
C LEU A 1016 34.04 -41.88 -13.98
N ALA A 1017 34.88 -41.94 -12.96
CA ALA A 1017 34.64 -42.69 -11.74
C ALA A 1017 33.87 -41.86 -10.70
N LEU A 1018 32.87 -42.47 -10.06
CA LEU A 1018 32.04 -41.90 -9.00
C LEU A 1018 32.29 -42.68 -7.69
N PRO A 1019 33.46 -42.50 -7.06
CA PRO A 1019 33.85 -43.32 -5.91
C PRO A 1019 32.90 -43.13 -4.73
N GLY A 1020 32.58 -44.22 -4.05
CA GLY A 1020 31.71 -44.19 -2.86
C GLY A 1020 30.22 -44.01 -3.14
N LEU A 1021 29.79 -43.78 -4.39
CA LEU A 1021 28.38 -43.65 -4.75
C LEU A 1021 27.61 -44.95 -4.48
N GLN A 1022 26.58 -44.89 -3.63
CA GLN A 1022 25.78 -46.06 -3.26
C GLN A 1022 24.63 -46.30 -4.25
N ASN A 1023 24.00 -45.23 -4.74
CA ASN A 1023 22.83 -45.27 -5.61
C ASN A 1023 23.09 -45.98 -6.93
N ALA A 1024 22.06 -46.63 -7.50
CA ALA A 1024 22.14 -47.13 -8.86
C ALA A 1024 22.02 -45.98 -9.87
N ILE A 1025 22.90 -45.96 -10.86
CA ILE A 1025 22.81 -45.07 -12.02
C ILE A 1025 21.67 -45.59 -12.90
N ARG A 1026 20.70 -44.72 -13.18
CA ARG A 1026 19.57 -44.97 -14.08
C ARG A 1026 19.86 -44.48 -15.49
N ARG A 1027 20.52 -43.32 -15.59
CA ARG A 1027 20.83 -42.67 -16.86
C ARG A 1027 22.06 -41.78 -16.70
N ALA A 1028 22.86 -41.67 -17.76
CA ALA A 1028 23.92 -40.66 -17.88
C ALA A 1028 23.86 -40.04 -19.28
N TRP A 1029 24.07 -38.73 -19.41
CA TRP A 1029 24.06 -38.02 -20.69
C TRP A 1029 24.85 -36.70 -20.62
N PHE A 1030 25.28 -36.18 -21.77
CA PHE A 1030 25.78 -34.81 -21.85
C PHE A 1030 24.62 -33.83 -21.73
N LEU A 1031 24.66 -32.92 -20.76
CA LEU A 1031 23.55 -32.00 -20.48
C LEU A 1031 23.23 -31.10 -21.69
N LYS A 1032 24.27 -30.60 -22.36
CA LYS A 1032 24.13 -29.72 -23.54
C LYS A 1032 23.48 -30.40 -24.74
N THR A 1033 23.87 -31.63 -25.07
CA THR A 1033 23.43 -32.30 -26.31
C THR A 1033 22.29 -33.28 -26.09
N GLY A 1034 22.07 -33.74 -24.86
CA GLY A 1034 21.14 -34.81 -24.54
C GLY A 1034 21.65 -36.22 -24.90
N GLU A 1035 22.86 -36.32 -25.44
CA GLU A 1035 23.42 -37.57 -25.93
C GLU A 1035 23.66 -38.56 -24.78
N PRO A 1036 23.10 -39.79 -24.85
CA PRO A 1036 23.22 -40.77 -23.79
C PRO A 1036 24.65 -41.32 -23.69
N LEU A 1037 25.12 -41.50 -22.46
CA LEU A 1037 26.42 -42.07 -22.14
C LEU A 1037 26.25 -43.47 -21.55
N ARG A 1038 27.16 -44.37 -21.90
CA ARG A 1038 27.20 -45.72 -21.30
C ARG A 1038 27.68 -45.60 -19.86
N PHE A 1039 27.11 -46.38 -18.95
CA PHE A 1039 27.54 -46.44 -17.56
C PHE A 1039 27.62 -47.88 -17.05
N ASP A 1040 28.36 -48.07 -15.96
CA ASP A 1040 28.47 -49.33 -15.23
C ASP A 1040 28.12 -49.11 -13.75
N ASN A 1041 27.12 -49.86 -13.28
CA ASN A 1041 26.67 -49.82 -11.89
C ASN A 1041 27.58 -50.59 -10.94
N ALA A 1042 28.32 -51.60 -11.42
CA ALA A 1042 29.24 -52.38 -10.60
C ALA A 1042 30.49 -51.56 -10.24
N GLY A 1043 31.07 -50.87 -11.22
CA GLY A 1043 32.22 -49.98 -11.04
C GLY A 1043 31.87 -48.54 -10.67
N LYS A 1044 30.59 -48.14 -10.69
CA LYS A 1044 30.11 -46.74 -10.53
C LYS A 1044 30.83 -45.78 -11.47
N GLN A 1045 30.78 -46.11 -12.76
CA GLN A 1045 31.52 -45.42 -13.82
C GLN A 1045 30.60 -44.95 -14.95
N VAL A 1046 30.96 -43.82 -15.58
CA VAL A 1046 30.35 -43.34 -16.82
C VAL A 1046 31.43 -43.28 -17.90
N TYR A 1047 31.19 -43.91 -19.05
CA TYR A 1047 32.13 -43.95 -20.17
C TYR A 1047 31.91 -42.71 -21.05
N LEU A 1048 33.00 -41.99 -21.30
CA LEU A 1048 33.01 -40.77 -22.10
C LEU A 1048 33.63 -41.04 -23.49
N PRO A 1049 33.18 -40.36 -24.56
CA PRO A 1049 33.87 -40.35 -25.84
C PRO A 1049 35.19 -39.56 -25.75
N GLU A 1050 36.12 -39.81 -26.67
CA GLU A 1050 37.45 -39.15 -26.67
C GLU A 1050 37.38 -37.62 -26.71
N THR A 1051 36.34 -37.05 -27.32
CA THR A 1051 36.12 -35.60 -27.44
C THR A 1051 34.94 -35.16 -26.58
N LEU A 1052 35.12 -34.12 -25.77
CA LEU A 1052 34.07 -33.51 -24.96
C LEU A 1052 33.28 -32.45 -25.76
N CYS A 1053 32.04 -32.14 -25.34
CA CYS A 1053 31.10 -31.33 -26.14
C CYS A 1053 31.16 -29.81 -25.90
N ASP A 1054 31.97 -29.35 -24.94
CA ASP A 1054 32.18 -27.94 -24.60
C ASP A 1054 33.66 -27.61 -24.41
N ASP A 1055 34.09 -26.47 -24.95
CA ASP A 1055 35.46 -25.96 -24.86
C ASP A 1055 35.81 -25.39 -23.47
N ALA A 1056 34.82 -24.86 -22.75
CA ALA A 1056 35.02 -24.26 -21.43
C ALA A 1056 34.92 -25.32 -20.31
N VAL A 1057 33.72 -25.92 -20.20
CA VAL A 1057 33.36 -26.94 -19.21
C VAL A 1057 32.25 -27.80 -19.82
N THR A 1058 32.48 -29.12 -19.89
CA THR A 1058 31.47 -30.10 -20.31
C THR A 1058 30.71 -30.63 -19.11
N THR A 1059 29.38 -30.63 -19.16
CA THR A 1059 28.54 -31.14 -18.06
C THR A 1059 27.93 -32.49 -18.40
N VAL A 1060 28.19 -33.47 -17.54
CA VAL A 1060 27.60 -34.82 -17.60
C VAL A 1060 26.52 -34.90 -16.51
N ALA A 1061 25.27 -35.08 -16.92
CA ALA A 1061 24.15 -35.30 -16.01
C ALA A 1061 23.97 -36.80 -15.77
N ILE A 1062 23.79 -37.18 -14.50
CA ILE A 1062 23.67 -38.57 -14.05
C ILE A 1062 22.44 -38.66 -13.15
N GLU A 1063 21.43 -39.39 -13.61
CA GLU A 1063 20.21 -39.65 -12.86
C GLU A 1063 20.36 -40.94 -12.05
N LEU A 1064 20.00 -40.85 -10.78
CA LEU A 1064 20.10 -41.91 -9.80
C LEU A 1064 18.72 -42.47 -9.44
N ASP A 1065 18.71 -43.65 -8.83
CA ASP A 1065 17.51 -44.31 -8.32
C ASP A 1065 16.95 -43.73 -7.00
N GLY A 1066 17.56 -42.66 -6.50
CA GLY A 1066 17.15 -41.93 -5.30
C GLY A 1066 18.06 -40.71 -5.07
N LEU A 1067 17.94 -40.05 -3.92
CA LEU A 1067 18.83 -38.94 -3.56
C LEU A 1067 20.30 -39.39 -3.51
N PRO A 1068 21.25 -38.59 -4.01
CA PRO A 1068 22.66 -38.93 -4.01
C PRO A 1068 23.20 -39.26 -2.62
N THR A 1069 23.80 -40.43 -2.48
CA THR A 1069 24.39 -40.96 -1.25
C THR A 1069 25.80 -41.46 -1.55
N VAL A 1070 26.81 -40.84 -0.95
CA VAL A 1070 28.23 -41.16 -1.12
C VAL A 1070 28.80 -41.56 0.25
N LYS A 1071 29.53 -42.68 0.29
CA LYS A 1071 30.13 -43.25 1.51
C LYS A 1071 31.53 -42.70 1.79
#